data_AF-A0A971Q9G5-F1
#
_entry.id   AF-A0A971Q9G5-F1
#
_cell.length_a   1.000
_cell.length_b   1.000
_cell.length_c   1.000
_cell.angle_alpha   90.00
_cell.angle_beta   90.00
_cell.angle_gamma   90.00
#
_symmetry.space_group_name_H-M   'P 1'
#
loop_
_entity.id
_entity.type
_entity.pdbx_description
1 polymer ?
#
loop_
_entity_poly.entity_id
_entity_poly.type
_entity_poly.pdbx_seq_one_letter_code
_entity_poly.pdbx_strand_id
1 'polypeptide(L)'
;MNRILIGVVVLFCTACASAEPPTVAPVRELPMITIDGGRFVADGKEFKIWGFNQGRGLNLSDYHLRKSVDQLEFLGANVLRLHAIDWTFWGESDAKGNAVSSGLRPCGTDRTNTRELVNVDKFHRLMDALREKGIYVAITLTVCQNFVPGDVSVLETTEPDAQAWSQAVAELNAMDDGSQIHVFKVLPVFDERSLALRKEWAANLLNLRNPTTGLTLAQDPQLALLNVVNEGSSWSTFFRNNHMAHMPEYFLDKVKARWNGYLKDKYNGDEPLAAAWAQEGKKGLLDGESLGSGTVRLLPLDPVSLPKEEVEEKGFPGFSDARRTDYIRFLWEMDAEHQRTMREHFAAHGWTRPSSYCDTVGIDGTTGQWWMDSDLMPYVEDHPYDEANIDIFHWGWIRLYKYPGATFLVPRGGADRPHWASEIREGSGWLSWTRIPFPLFIAAYYSLQGRDGATWHVWSMDREHYLNETTMADDLSWCHCNWDTPWLYVYRAAGRLFRSCEIKPLPAGHEALARFADWDCQDANFQNERVVRIHGENRAILTVSTDHFRAVTSPYPQKKEFSDLAVDITSRTINTVIVEKISDRLYEVTAVGKAGDMKQGENIMFKPMTSVAGTVTFKNGTIASIEHVDHTGVVYETVEGDGSAMRFVPGVRLYRVHLR
;
A
#
# COMPACT_ATOMS: atom_id res chain seq x y z
N MET A 1 34.02 64.07 33.70
CA MET A 1 34.32 63.93 32.25
C MET A 1 35.68 63.28 32.13
N ASN A 2 35.74 61.97 31.87
CA ASN A 2 36.99 61.25 31.63
C ASN A 2 36.81 60.35 30.40
N ARG A 3 37.64 60.58 29.38
CA ARG A 3 37.97 59.57 28.35
C ARG A 3 39.49 59.51 28.27
N ILE A 4 40.03 58.37 28.67
CA ILE A 4 41.43 57.99 28.46
C ILE A 4 41.38 56.67 27.66
N LEU A 5 42.04 56.68 26.50
CA LEU A 5 42.34 55.48 25.70
C LEU A 5 43.33 54.60 26.47
N ILE A 6 43.10 53.28 26.50
CA ILE A 6 44.12 52.29 26.82
C ILE A 6 44.08 51.17 25.78
N GLY A 7 45.27 50.84 25.28
CA GLY A 7 45.53 49.93 24.18
C GLY A 7 45.32 48.44 24.49
N VAL A 8 45.23 47.70 23.39
CA VAL A 8 44.94 46.28 23.27
C VAL A 8 46.09 45.43 23.84
N VAL A 9 45.75 44.51 24.74
CA VAL A 9 46.64 43.41 25.18
C VAL A 9 46.33 42.18 24.34
N VAL A 10 47.37 41.66 23.68
CA VAL A 10 47.34 40.39 22.94
C VAL A 10 47.53 39.24 23.94
N LEU A 11 46.52 38.36 24.07
CA LEU A 11 46.64 37.08 24.76
C LEU A 11 46.86 35.96 23.73
N PHE A 12 47.96 35.21 23.90
CA PHE A 12 48.23 33.98 23.16
C PHE A 12 47.27 32.88 23.64
N CYS A 13 46.36 32.44 22.76
CA CYS A 13 45.60 31.21 22.95
C CYS A 13 46.40 30.02 22.43
N THR A 14 46.57 29.02 23.29
CA THR A 14 47.08 27.68 22.96
C THR A 14 46.18 27.02 21.91
N ALA A 15 46.81 26.42 20.90
CA ALA A 15 46.16 25.73 19.80
C ALA A 15 45.27 24.59 20.31
N CYS A 16 43.96 24.71 20.10
CA CYS A 16 43.06 23.56 20.11
C CYS A 16 43.33 22.77 18.84
N ALA A 17 43.70 21.49 18.98
CA ALA A 17 43.75 20.56 17.87
C ALA A 17 42.38 20.56 17.15
N SER A 18 42.39 20.80 15.84
CA SER A 18 41.22 20.67 15.00
C SER A 18 40.72 19.22 15.10
N ALA A 19 39.54 19.02 15.69
CA ALA A 19 38.82 17.78 15.51
C ALA A 19 38.61 17.59 14.01
N GLU A 20 39.04 16.44 13.47
CA GLU A 20 38.69 16.04 12.12
C GLU A 20 37.16 16.12 11.96
N PRO A 21 36.64 16.59 10.81
CA PRO A 21 35.21 16.52 10.57
C PRO A 21 34.75 15.07 10.74
N PRO A 22 33.57 14.84 11.35
CA PRO A 22 33.07 13.48 11.54
C PRO A 22 33.07 12.77 10.19
N THR A 23 33.77 11.63 10.12
CA THR A 23 33.76 10.76 8.95
C THR A 23 32.32 10.40 8.61
N VAL A 24 31.82 10.90 7.49
CA VAL A 24 30.50 10.54 6.96
C VAL A 24 30.50 9.02 6.79
N ALA A 25 29.58 8.32 7.47
CA ALA A 25 29.45 6.88 7.33
C ALA A 25 29.29 6.53 5.84
N PRO A 26 29.94 5.45 5.35
CA PRO A 26 29.82 5.08 3.94
C PRO A 26 28.36 4.83 3.59
N VAL A 27 27.91 5.44 2.50
CA VAL A 27 26.55 5.29 1.98
C VAL A 27 26.29 3.82 1.68
N ARG A 28 25.27 3.23 2.32
CA ARG A 28 24.89 1.83 2.06
C ARG A 28 24.43 1.68 0.61
N GLU A 29 25.12 0.82 -0.13
CA GLU A 29 24.72 0.46 -1.49
C GLU A 29 23.48 -0.43 -1.47
N LEU A 30 22.57 -0.16 -2.39
CA LEU A 30 21.35 -0.93 -2.61
C LEU A 30 21.35 -1.42 -4.06
N PRO A 31 21.25 -2.73 -4.32
CA PRO A 31 21.12 -3.21 -5.68
C PRO A 31 19.82 -2.72 -6.31
N MET A 32 19.85 -2.46 -7.61
CA MET A 32 18.67 -2.07 -8.38
C MET A 32 17.66 -3.22 -8.41
N ILE A 33 16.39 -2.91 -8.14
CA ILE A 33 15.29 -3.85 -8.33
C ILE A 33 14.88 -3.84 -9.80
N THR A 34 14.80 -5.02 -10.38
CA THR A 34 14.44 -5.27 -11.79
C THR A 34 13.40 -6.39 -11.86
N ILE A 35 12.93 -6.70 -13.07
CA ILE A 35 12.00 -7.80 -13.32
C ILE A 35 12.73 -8.87 -14.13
N ASP A 36 12.62 -10.12 -13.69
CA ASP A 36 13.06 -11.31 -14.43
C ASP A 36 11.90 -12.32 -14.50
N GLY A 37 11.28 -12.40 -15.68
CA GLY A 37 10.04 -13.16 -15.89
C GLY A 37 8.94 -12.73 -14.91
N GLY A 38 8.44 -13.68 -14.15
CA GLY A 38 7.35 -13.48 -13.19
C GLY A 38 7.73 -12.88 -11.84
N ARG A 39 8.95 -12.38 -11.64
CA ARG A 39 9.47 -12.03 -10.29
C ARG A 39 10.26 -10.72 -10.26
N PHE A 40 10.25 -10.05 -9.11
CA PHE A 40 11.22 -9.00 -8.81
C PHE A 40 12.57 -9.61 -8.46
N VAL A 41 13.66 -8.99 -8.93
CA VAL A 41 15.03 -9.44 -8.71
C VAL A 41 15.92 -8.28 -8.30
N ALA A 42 16.79 -8.51 -7.31
CA ALA A 42 17.87 -7.62 -6.92
C ALA A 42 19.17 -8.42 -6.78
N ASP A 43 20.24 -7.98 -7.45
CA ASP A 43 21.54 -8.66 -7.45
C ASP A 43 21.46 -10.17 -7.81
N GLY A 44 20.66 -10.48 -8.85
CA GLY A 44 20.45 -11.85 -9.34
C GLY A 44 19.63 -12.76 -8.40
N LYS A 45 19.06 -12.23 -7.32
CA LYS A 45 18.22 -12.97 -6.37
C LYS A 45 16.78 -12.48 -6.37
N GLU A 46 15.85 -13.41 -6.17
CA GLU A 46 14.44 -13.10 -5.97
C GLU A 46 14.25 -12.11 -4.82
N PHE A 47 13.52 -11.03 -5.08
CA PHE A 47 13.23 -9.97 -4.12
C PHE A 47 11.75 -9.99 -3.76
N LYS A 48 11.44 -10.38 -2.53
CA LYS A 48 10.08 -10.34 -1.98
C LYS A 48 9.84 -9.06 -1.19
N ILE A 49 8.84 -8.29 -1.56
CA ILE A 49 8.44 -7.06 -0.87
C ILE A 49 7.66 -7.42 0.40
N TRP A 50 8.11 -6.92 1.55
CA TRP A 50 7.39 -6.99 2.81
C TRP A 50 7.52 -5.65 3.52
N GLY A 51 6.41 -4.93 3.68
CA GLY A 51 6.49 -3.55 4.15
C GLY A 51 5.18 -2.93 4.60
N PHE A 52 5.15 -1.60 4.60
CA PHE A 52 4.02 -0.78 5.02
C PHE A 52 3.78 0.36 4.04
N ASN A 53 2.55 0.87 4.03
CA ASN A 53 2.19 2.13 3.39
C ASN A 53 2.34 3.24 4.42
N GLN A 54 3.16 4.24 4.11
CA GLN A 54 3.14 5.51 4.81
C GLN A 54 2.02 6.34 4.22
N GLY A 55 0.90 6.32 4.92
CA GLY A 55 -0.31 6.98 4.45
C GLY A 55 -0.23 8.49 4.44
N ARG A 56 0.52 9.10 5.35
CA ARG A 56 0.45 10.56 5.59
C ARG A 56 1.83 11.17 5.78
N GLY A 57 2.06 12.32 5.14
CA GLY A 57 3.14 13.26 5.44
C GLY A 57 4.57 12.68 5.47
N LEU A 58 5.52 13.50 5.89
CA LEU A 58 6.90 13.17 6.23
C LEU A 58 7.10 13.42 7.72
N ASN A 59 8.01 12.68 8.35
CA ASN A 59 8.35 12.91 9.76
C ASN A 59 8.91 14.33 9.96
N LEU A 60 8.35 15.05 10.93
CA LEU A 60 8.67 16.46 11.16
C LEU A 60 9.84 16.65 12.17
N SER A 61 10.14 15.64 13.00
CA SER A 61 11.25 15.64 13.97
C SER A 61 12.21 14.47 13.76
N ASP A 62 13.49 14.65 14.12
CA ASP A 62 14.51 13.60 14.03
C ASP A 62 14.21 12.42 14.97
N TYR A 63 13.63 12.68 16.14
CA TYR A 63 13.22 11.63 17.08
C TYR A 63 12.16 10.70 16.47
N HIS A 64 11.09 11.28 15.90
CA HIS A 64 10.01 10.49 15.27
C HIS A 64 10.50 9.75 14.04
N LEU A 65 11.39 10.36 13.26
CA LEU A 65 12.04 9.73 12.12
C LEU A 65 12.82 8.49 12.56
N ARG A 66 13.74 8.63 13.54
CA ARG A 66 14.59 7.53 14.01
C ARG A 66 13.76 6.41 14.64
N LYS A 67 12.82 6.75 15.52
CA LYS A 67 11.87 5.79 16.13
C LYS A 67 11.13 4.96 15.07
N SER A 68 10.60 5.61 14.03
CA SER A 68 9.85 4.93 12.96
C SER A 68 10.75 4.00 12.14
N VAL A 69 11.93 4.46 11.76
CA VAL A 69 12.87 3.70 10.91
C VAL A 69 13.48 2.51 11.67
N ASP A 70 13.86 2.70 12.94
CA ASP A 70 14.36 1.61 13.79
C ASP A 70 13.27 0.55 14.02
N GLN A 71 12.01 0.98 14.17
CA GLN A 71 10.88 0.06 14.25
C GLN A 71 10.68 -0.71 12.94
N LEU A 72 10.72 -0.06 11.78
CA LEU A 72 10.62 -0.74 10.48
C LEU A 72 11.73 -1.79 10.31
N GLU A 73 12.96 -1.48 10.71
CA GLU A 73 14.08 -2.43 10.72
C GLU A 73 13.78 -3.61 11.65
N PHE A 74 13.35 -3.35 12.89
CA PHE A 74 13.02 -4.40 13.85
C PHE A 74 11.93 -5.35 13.33
N LEU A 75 10.91 -4.80 12.66
CA LEU A 75 9.84 -5.55 12.01
C LEU A 75 10.29 -6.28 10.75
N GLY A 76 11.51 -6.02 10.26
CA GLY A 76 12.07 -6.62 9.07
C GLY A 76 11.44 -6.11 7.77
N ALA A 77 10.82 -4.93 7.77
CA ALA A 77 10.34 -4.32 6.52
C ALA A 77 11.53 -4.05 5.58
N ASN A 78 11.36 -4.31 4.28
CA ASN A 78 12.36 -3.95 3.26
C ASN A 78 11.87 -2.93 2.24
N VAL A 79 10.58 -2.58 2.26
CA VAL A 79 10.02 -1.50 1.45
C VAL A 79 9.10 -0.65 2.30
N LEU A 80 9.17 0.66 2.13
CA LEU A 80 8.16 1.61 2.59
C LEU A 80 7.50 2.24 1.36
N ARG A 81 6.20 2.03 1.17
CA ARG A 81 5.44 2.72 0.12
C ARG A 81 5.02 4.08 0.65
N LEU A 82 5.63 5.15 0.14
CA LEU A 82 5.17 6.50 0.39
C LEU A 82 3.91 6.70 -0.46
N HIS A 83 2.77 6.49 0.19
CA HIS A 83 1.48 6.45 -0.49
C HIS A 83 1.05 7.87 -0.86
N ALA A 84 0.75 8.77 0.09
CA ALA A 84 0.25 10.13 -0.23
C ALA A 84 1.30 11.24 -0.01
N ILE A 85 2.45 11.14 -0.69
CA ILE A 85 3.56 12.12 -0.64
C ILE A 85 3.21 13.45 -1.32
N ASP A 86 2.28 13.41 -2.27
CA ASP A 86 1.67 14.58 -2.92
C ASP A 86 0.60 15.26 -2.05
N TRP A 87 0.33 14.72 -0.87
CA TRP A 87 -0.71 15.19 0.05
C TRP A 87 -0.17 15.63 1.40
N THR A 88 -0.99 16.39 2.08
CA THR A 88 -0.78 16.98 3.41
C THR A 88 -2.11 16.78 4.13
N PHE A 89 -2.11 16.13 5.29
CA PHE A 89 -3.37 15.71 5.90
C PHE A 89 -4.27 16.91 6.35
N TRP A 90 -5.56 16.62 6.44
CA TRP A 90 -6.64 17.48 6.94
C TRP A 90 -6.61 17.52 8.48
N GLY A 91 -6.47 18.69 9.11
CA GLY A 91 -6.55 18.80 10.58
C GLY A 91 -5.26 18.52 11.36
N GLU A 92 -4.12 18.38 10.67
CA GLU A 92 -2.83 18.65 11.31
C GLU A 92 -2.62 20.15 11.37
N SER A 93 -3.15 20.68 12.44
CA SER A 93 -3.00 22.07 12.77
C SER A 93 -1.73 22.29 13.57
N ASP A 94 -1.03 23.39 13.32
CA ASP A 94 -0.15 23.93 14.35
C ASP A 94 -0.96 24.22 15.62
N ALA A 95 -0.28 24.61 16.70
CA ALA A 95 -0.95 24.97 17.96
C ALA A 95 -2.02 26.08 17.85
N LYS A 96 -2.14 26.74 16.68
CA LYS A 96 -3.10 27.81 16.38
C LYS A 96 -4.21 27.38 15.42
N GLY A 97 -4.27 26.12 15.00
CA GLY A 97 -5.31 25.66 14.08
C GLY A 97 -4.90 25.65 12.60
N ASN A 98 -3.71 26.12 12.23
CA ASN A 98 -3.33 26.30 10.82
C ASN A 98 -2.84 25.00 10.19
N ALA A 99 -3.32 24.67 9.00
CA ALA A 99 -2.88 23.49 8.25
C ALA A 99 -1.36 23.48 8.05
N VAL A 100 -0.70 22.35 8.34
CA VAL A 100 0.74 22.16 8.17
C VAL A 100 1.02 21.28 6.95
N SER A 101 1.86 21.78 6.03
CA SER A 101 2.34 20.94 4.92
C SER A 101 3.30 19.88 5.46
N SER A 102 2.89 18.62 5.43
CA SER A 102 3.72 17.48 5.83
C SER A 102 4.23 16.64 4.65
N GLY A 103 3.62 16.68 3.46
CA GLY A 103 4.13 16.07 2.23
C GLY A 103 5.12 16.95 1.46
N LEU A 104 5.33 16.64 0.18
CA LEU A 104 6.23 17.39 -0.71
C LEU A 104 5.55 18.51 -1.50
N ARG A 105 4.23 18.68 -1.37
CA ARG A 105 3.47 19.72 -2.06
C ARG A 105 2.82 20.69 -1.08
N PRO A 106 2.68 21.98 -1.47
CA PRO A 106 2.10 23.00 -0.61
C PRO A 106 0.60 22.77 -0.38
N CYS A 107 0.15 23.13 0.82
CA CYS A 107 -1.24 23.05 1.24
C CYS A 107 -1.74 24.35 1.86
N GLY A 108 -3.03 24.38 2.19
CA GLY A 108 -3.69 25.56 2.75
C GLY A 108 -4.51 26.32 1.71
N THR A 109 -5.38 27.20 2.20
CA THR A 109 -6.31 28.01 1.39
C THR A 109 -5.66 29.25 0.80
N ASP A 110 -4.47 29.63 1.27
CA ASP A 110 -3.71 30.81 0.87
C ASP A 110 -2.67 30.52 -0.23
N ARG A 111 -2.47 29.25 -0.61
CA ARG A 111 -1.55 28.88 -1.69
C ARG A 111 -2.00 29.46 -3.03
N THR A 112 -1.07 30.08 -3.76
CA THR A 112 -1.34 30.68 -5.07
C THR A 112 -1.19 29.68 -6.22
N ASN A 113 -0.39 28.64 -6.03
CA ASN A 113 -0.20 27.51 -6.95
C ASN A 113 0.24 26.27 -6.16
N THR A 114 0.40 25.15 -6.86
CA THR A 114 0.76 23.85 -6.27
C THR A 114 2.12 23.31 -6.73
N ARG A 115 2.94 24.14 -7.40
CA ARG A 115 4.08 23.72 -8.24
C ARG A 115 5.41 23.58 -7.48
N GLU A 116 5.62 24.39 -6.45
CA GLU A 116 6.84 24.35 -5.63
C GLU A 116 6.92 23.08 -4.76
N LEU A 117 8.13 22.56 -4.55
CA LEU A 117 8.38 21.50 -3.59
C LEU A 117 8.60 22.06 -2.18
N VAL A 118 7.89 21.51 -1.20
CA VAL A 118 8.08 21.82 0.22
C VAL A 118 8.66 20.61 0.96
N ASN A 119 9.25 20.80 2.15
CA ASN A 119 9.79 19.72 2.98
C ASN A 119 10.87 18.81 2.34
N VAL A 120 11.57 19.28 1.30
CA VAL A 120 12.60 18.49 0.59
C VAL A 120 13.70 17.96 1.53
N ASP A 121 14.17 18.77 2.48
CA ASP A 121 15.15 18.35 3.50
C ASP A 121 14.65 17.17 4.34
N LYS A 122 13.38 17.19 4.77
CA LYS A 122 12.76 16.10 5.54
C LYS A 122 12.66 14.82 4.72
N PHE A 123 12.36 14.94 3.42
CA PHE A 123 12.34 13.80 2.51
C PHE A 123 13.72 13.17 2.36
N HIS A 124 14.78 13.98 2.19
CA HIS A 124 16.15 13.47 2.15
C HIS A 124 16.56 12.78 3.44
N ARG A 125 16.27 13.36 4.61
CA ARG A 125 16.53 12.70 5.90
C ARG A 125 15.79 11.37 6.05
N LEU A 126 14.55 11.28 5.57
CA LEU A 126 13.80 10.02 5.56
C LEU A 126 14.47 8.98 4.67
N MET A 127 14.83 9.35 3.43
CA MET A 127 15.52 8.47 2.50
C MET A 127 16.85 7.96 3.08
N ASP A 128 17.65 8.85 3.66
CA ASP A 128 18.94 8.50 4.28
C ASP A 128 18.77 7.54 5.45
N ALA A 129 17.83 7.82 6.37
CA ALA A 129 17.55 6.95 7.50
C ALA A 129 17.08 5.56 7.05
N LEU A 130 16.17 5.49 6.07
CA LEU A 130 15.74 4.21 5.49
C LEU A 130 16.90 3.47 4.81
N ARG A 131 17.80 4.20 4.14
CA ARG A 131 18.96 3.63 3.46
C ARG A 131 19.91 2.98 4.46
N GLU A 132 20.19 3.63 5.59
CA GLU A 132 21.06 3.06 6.63
C GLU A 132 20.58 1.64 7.01
N LYS A 133 19.26 1.43 7.06
CA LYS A 133 18.63 0.14 7.38
C LYS A 133 18.47 -0.79 6.19
N GLY A 134 18.76 -0.32 4.97
CA GLY A 134 18.61 -1.08 3.74
C GLY A 134 17.15 -1.21 3.27
N ILE A 135 16.31 -0.23 3.61
CA ILE A 135 14.89 -0.19 3.26
C ILE A 135 14.72 0.61 1.98
N TYR A 136 14.10 -0.03 0.99
CA TYR A 136 13.70 0.59 -0.27
C TYR A 136 12.43 1.41 -0.11
N VAL A 137 12.17 2.26 -1.09
CA VAL A 137 10.99 3.12 -1.16
C VAL A 137 10.22 2.84 -2.44
N ALA A 138 8.91 2.76 -2.34
CA ALA A 138 8.01 2.88 -3.49
C ALA A 138 7.22 4.18 -3.36
N ILE A 139 6.90 4.85 -4.46
CA ILE A 139 6.12 6.10 -4.44
C ILE A 139 4.91 5.97 -5.34
N THR A 140 3.75 6.40 -4.82
CA THR A 140 2.61 6.76 -5.68
C THR A 140 2.67 8.26 -5.96
N LEU A 141 2.76 8.61 -7.24
CA LEU A 141 2.97 9.98 -7.69
C LEU A 141 1.76 10.86 -7.37
N THR A 142 0.54 10.36 -7.60
CA THR A 142 -0.70 11.09 -7.34
C THR A 142 -1.67 10.28 -6.50
N VAL A 143 -2.02 10.78 -5.31
CA VAL A 143 -3.07 10.20 -4.44
C VAL A 143 -4.15 11.21 -4.14
N CYS A 144 -3.77 12.41 -3.70
CA CYS A 144 -4.73 13.45 -3.33
C CYS A 144 -4.31 14.82 -3.87
N GLN A 145 -3.57 14.82 -4.98
CA GLN A 145 -3.29 16.02 -5.74
C GLN A 145 -4.58 16.78 -6.05
N ASN A 146 -4.60 18.05 -5.67
CA ASN A 146 -5.61 19.01 -6.09
C ASN A 146 -4.92 20.14 -6.85
N PHE A 147 -5.66 20.86 -7.68
CA PHE A 147 -5.20 22.06 -8.38
C PHE A 147 -5.83 23.31 -7.76
N VAL A 148 -5.19 24.47 -7.95
CA VAL A 148 -5.78 25.77 -7.61
C VAL A 148 -5.84 26.66 -8.84
N PRO A 149 -6.72 27.69 -8.88
CA PRO A 149 -6.89 28.52 -10.07
C PRO A 149 -5.60 29.14 -10.63
N GLY A 150 -4.61 29.45 -9.78
CA GLY A 150 -3.32 30.01 -10.22
C GLY A 150 -2.38 29.01 -10.90
N ASP A 151 -2.68 27.71 -10.85
CA ASP A 151 -1.95 26.68 -11.62
C ASP A 151 -2.17 26.82 -13.13
N VAL A 152 -3.11 27.66 -13.58
CA VAL A 152 -3.35 28.00 -14.99
C VAL A 152 -2.08 28.46 -15.71
N SER A 153 -1.15 29.06 -14.95
CA SER A 153 0.16 29.56 -15.39
C SER A 153 1.15 28.48 -15.86
N VAL A 154 0.85 27.20 -15.66
CA VAL A 154 1.70 26.10 -16.16
C VAL A 154 1.79 26.06 -17.69
N LEU A 155 0.75 26.55 -18.38
CA LEU A 155 0.66 26.54 -19.82
C LEU A 155 -0.05 27.81 -20.32
N GLU A 156 0.65 28.56 -21.15
CA GLU A 156 0.09 29.72 -21.83
C GLU A 156 -0.85 29.27 -22.97
N THR A 157 -2.08 29.78 -22.98
CA THR A 157 -3.06 29.59 -24.08
C THR A 157 -3.74 30.93 -24.38
N THR A 158 -5.04 30.94 -24.69
CA THR A 158 -5.84 32.16 -24.83
C THR A 158 -6.37 32.61 -23.47
N GLU A 159 -6.53 33.93 -23.30
CA GLU A 159 -7.10 34.50 -22.08
C GLU A 159 -8.47 33.91 -21.70
N PRO A 160 -9.43 33.69 -22.64
CA PRO A 160 -10.70 33.06 -22.30
C PRO A 160 -10.57 31.61 -21.83
N ASP A 161 -9.68 30.83 -22.44
CA ASP A 161 -9.44 29.44 -22.03
C ASP A 161 -8.77 29.38 -20.65
N ALA A 162 -7.81 30.27 -20.37
CA ALA A 162 -7.20 30.40 -19.07
C ALA A 162 -8.24 30.75 -17.97
N GLN A 163 -9.10 31.73 -18.23
CA GLN A 163 -10.17 32.12 -17.30
C GLN A 163 -11.16 30.98 -17.06
N ALA A 164 -11.59 30.28 -18.11
CA ALA A 164 -12.51 29.15 -18.01
C ALA A 164 -11.91 27.99 -17.22
N TRP A 165 -10.63 27.67 -17.42
CA TRP A 165 -9.92 26.66 -16.65
C TRP A 165 -9.83 27.04 -15.17
N SER A 166 -9.42 28.28 -14.86
CA SER A 166 -9.34 28.78 -13.48
C SER A 166 -10.69 28.75 -12.76
N GLN A 167 -11.77 29.10 -13.46
CA GLN A 167 -13.13 29.01 -12.93
C GLN A 167 -13.54 27.55 -12.67
N ALA A 168 -13.32 26.65 -13.63
CA ALA A 168 -13.64 25.23 -13.48
C ALA A 168 -12.89 24.59 -12.30
N VAL A 169 -11.63 24.94 -12.09
CA VAL A 169 -10.86 24.49 -10.91
C VAL A 169 -11.42 25.08 -9.61
N ALA A 170 -11.90 26.33 -9.61
CA ALA A 170 -12.55 26.91 -8.44
C ALA A 170 -13.87 26.18 -8.12
N GLU A 171 -14.65 25.83 -9.13
CA GLU A 171 -15.88 25.04 -8.98
C GLU A 171 -15.61 23.65 -8.39
N LEU A 172 -14.60 22.93 -8.88
CA LEU A 172 -14.19 21.64 -8.29
C LEU A 172 -13.73 21.77 -6.83
N ASN A 173 -12.98 22.83 -6.51
CA ASN A 173 -12.50 23.06 -5.14
C ASN A 173 -13.63 23.44 -4.17
N ALA A 174 -14.76 23.94 -4.67
CA ALA A 174 -15.92 24.30 -3.87
C ALA A 174 -16.82 23.09 -3.51
N MET A 175 -16.53 21.90 -4.06
CA MET A 175 -17.27 20.67 -3.76
C MET A 175 -16.94 20.14 -2.36
N ASP A 176 -17.95 19.72 -1.60
CA ASP A 176 -17.84 19.27 -0.20
C ASP A 176 -18.13 17.77 0.00
N ASP A 177 -18.41 17.03 -1.07
CA ASP A 177 -18.77 15.61 -1.05
C ASP A 177 -17.58 14.64 -1.21
N GLY A 178 -16.37 15.17 -1.44
CA GLY A 178 -15.14 14.39 -1.60
C GLY A 178 -14.89 13.84 -3.02
N SER A 179 -15.85 13.99 -3.94
CA SER A 179 -15.75 13.47 -5.31
C SER A 179 -14.67 14.17 -6.15
N GLN A 180 -14.31 15.42 -5.80
CA GLN A 180 -13.30 16.21 -6.50
C GLN A 180 -11.93 15.53 -6.51
N ILE A 181 -11.59 14.74 -5.48
CA ILE A 181 -10.31 14.01 -5.42
C ILE A 181 -10.23 13.00 -6.57
N HIS A 182 -11.32 12.28 -6.86
CA HIS A 182 -11.36 11.32 -7.96
C HIS A 182 -11.31 12.01 -9.32
N VAL A 183 -11.93 13.19 -9.45
CA VAL A 183 -11.85 14.00 -10.67
C VAL A 183 -10.43 14.51 -10.91
N PHE A 184 -9.77 15.09 -9.90
CA PHE A 184 -8.39 15.59 -10.02
C PHE A 184 -7.38 14.49 -10.42
N LYS A 185 -7.59 13.26 -9.96
CA LYS A 185 -6.78 12.09 -10.38
C LYS A 185 -6.84 11.83 -11.89
N VAL A 186 -7.99 12.05 -12.54
CA VAL A 186 -8.18 11.74 -13.96
C VAL A 186 -8.09 12.95 -14.88
N LEU A 187 -8.16 14.19 -14.40
CA LEU A 187 -8.01 15.39 -15.25
C LEU A 187 -6.78 15.31 -16.17
N PRO A 188 -5.57 14.90 -15.71
CA PRO A 188 -4.39 14.83 -16.57
C PRO A 188 -4.48 13.83 -17.73
N VAL A 189 -5.51 12.97 -17.77
CA VAL A 189 -5.76 12.04 -18.86
C VAL A 189 -6.30 12.75 -20.10
N PHE A 190 -7.01 13.88 -19.92
CA PHE A 190 -7.66 14.60 -21.03
C PHE A 190 -7.50 16.13 -21.02
N ASP A 191 -7.05 16.73 -19.92
CA ASP A 191 -6.75 18.16 -19.82
C ASP A 191 -5.25 18.42 -19.91
N GLU A 192 -4.86 19.27 -20.85
CA GLU A 192 -3.47 19.55 -21.19
C GLU A 192 -2.72 20.27 -20.05
N ARG A 193 -3.40 21.15 -19.30
CA ARG A 193 -2.80 21.83 -18.14
C ARG A 193 -2.59 20.89 -16.98
N SER A 194 -3.60 20.08 -16.65
CA SER A 194 -3.48 19.07 -15.61
C SER A 194 -2.38 18.04 -15.95
N LEU A 195 -2.22 17.66 -17.23
CA LEU A 195 -1.10 16.84 -17.69
C LEU A 195 0.25 17.55 -17.52
N ALA A 196 0.36 18.82 -17.90
CA ALA A 196 1.58 19.60 -17.71
C ALA A 196 1.98 19.69 -16.22
N LEU A 197 1.02 19.91 -15.32
CA LEU A 197 1.25 19.93 -13.86
C LEU A 197 1.72 18.57 -13.32
N ARG A 198 1.15 17.46 -13.80
CA ARG A 198 1.59 16.11 -13.41
C ARG A 198 3.01 15.83 -13.91
N LYS A 199 3.34 16.22 -15.14
CA LYS A 199 4.70 16.11 -15.71
C LYS A 199 5.70 16.96 -14.94
N GLU A 200 5.35 18.20 -14.60
CA GLU A 200 6.20 19.08 -13.81
C GLU A 200 6.44 18.50 -12.40
N TRP A 201 5.40 18.02 -11.73
CA TRP A 201 5.51 17.33 -10.44
C TRP A 201 6.45 16.11 -10.51
N ALA A 202 6.26 15.24 -11.51
CA ALA A 202 7.13 14.09 -11.73
C ALA A 202 8.59 14.49 -12.00
N ALA A 203 8.81 15.50 -12.84
CA ALA A 203 10.14 16.01 -13.15
C ALA A 203 10.83 16.56 -11.89
N ASN A 204 10.12 17.38 -11.11
CA ASN A 204 10.64 17.95 -9.88
C ASN A 204 11.04 16.86 -8.89
N LEU A 205 10.18 15.85 -8.68
CA LEU A 205 10.45 14.73 -7.80
C LEU A 205 11.64 13.87 -8.26
N LEU A 206 11.64 13.44 -9.54
CA LEU A 206 12.65 12.55 -10.09
C LEU A 206 14.04 13.20 -10.17
N ASN A 207 14.10 14.52 -10.34
CA ASN A 207 15.35 15.28 -10.38
C ASN A 207 15.85 15.73 -9.00
N LEU A 208 15.11 15.47 -7.90
CA LEU A 208 15.60 15.74 -6.55
C LEU A 208 16.93 15.01 -6.32
N ARG A 209 18.00 15.78 -6.09
CA ARG A 209 19.33 15.24 -5.82
C ARG A 209 19.55 15.14 -4.33
N ASN A 210 19.69 13.91 -3.83
CA ASN A 210 20.01 13.68 -2.43
C ASN A 210 21.44 14.18 -2.13
N PRO A 211 21.64 15.12 -1.18
CA PRO A 211 22.97 15.63 -0.83
C PRO A 211 23.93 14.56 -0.30
N THR A 212 23.41 13.52 0.37
CA THR A 212 24.19 12.44 0.97
C THR A 212 24.72 11.46 -0.07
N THR A 213 23.90 11.08 -1.05
CA THR A 213 24.30 10.11 -2.10
C THR A 213 24.84 10.78 -3.36
N GLY A 214 24.52 12.06 -3.57
CA GLY A 214 24.80 12.79 -4.80
C GLY A 214 23.96 12.35 -6.01
N LEU A 215 23.04 11.39 -5.86
CA LEU A 215 22.20 10.87 -6.94
C LEU A 215 20.88 11.62 -7.04
N THR A 216 20.33 11.74 -8.25
CA THR A 216 18.91 12.10 -8.37
C THR A 216 18.04 10.92 -7.97
N LEU A 217 16.81 11.18 -7.55
CA LEU A 217 15.87 10.11 -7.19
C LEU A 217 15.64 9.11 -8.35
N ALA A 218 15.66 9.60 -9.60
CA ALA A 218 15.60 8.78 -10.81
C ALA A 218 16.83 7.88 -11.03
N GLN A 219 17.99 8.23 -10.47
CA GLN A 219 19.22 7.42 -10.53
C GLN A 219 19.38 6.52 -9.30
N ASP A 220 18.80 6.93 -8.17
CA ASP A 220 18.99 6.28 -6.89
C ASP A 220 18.23 4.94 -6.81
N PRO A 221 18.92 3.78 -6.66
CA PRO A 221 18.28 2.46 -6.55
C PRO A 221 17.30 2.29 -5.39
N GLN A 222 17.36 3.17 -4.38
CA GLN A 222 16.46 3.10 -3.22
C GLN A 222 15.00 3.29 -3.61
N LEU A 223 14.69 4.10 -4.64
CA LEU A 223 13.34 4.20 -5.18
C LEU A 223 13.01 2.95 -6.03
N ALA A 224 12.54 1.88 -5.43
CA ALA A 224 12.29 0.61 -6.12
C ALA A 224 11.23 0.72 -7.24
N LEU A 225 10.10 1.35 -6.94
CA LEU A 225 8.90 1.32 -7.78
C LEU A 225 8.22 2.71 -7.79
N LEU A 226 7.56 3.02 -8.91
CA LEU A 226 6.82 4.26 -9.11
C LEU A 226 5.43 3.96 -9.69
N ASN A 227 4.39 4.49 -9.06
CA ASN A 227 3.01 4.42 -9.53
C ASN A 227 2.53 5.80 -9.96
N VAL A 228 1.73 5.90 -11.03
CA VAL A 228 1.25 7.20 -11.52
C VAL A 228 0.11 7.73 -10.66
N VAL A 229 -0.88 6.90 -10.35
CA VAL A 229 -2.08 7.29 -9.63
C VAL A 229 -2.52 6.20 -8.66
N ASN A 230 -3.12 6.59 -7.53
CA ASN A 230 -3.73 5.66 -6.58
C ASN A 230 -5.21 5.47 -6.87
N GLU A 231 -5.69 4.24 -6.95
CA GLU A 231 -7.10 3.83 -7.05
C GLU A 231 -7.93 4.72 -8.00
N GLY A 232 -7.34 5.10 -9.15
CA GLY A 232 -7.88 6.08 -10.08
C GLY A 232 -7.76 5.62 -11.52
N SER A 233 -8.89 5.55 -12.21
CA SER A 233 -8.96 5.33 -13.65
C SER A 233 -10.13 6.13 -14.24
N SER A 234 -10.07 6.43 -15.54
CA SER A 234 -11.20 7.04 -16.23
C SER A 234 -12.43 6.11 -16.16
N TRP A 235 -12.21 4.79 -16.16
CA TRP A 235 -13.27 3.81 -15.94
C TRP A 235 -13.93 3.94 -14.56
N SER A 236 -13.15 3.97 -13.46
CA SER A 236 -13.72 4.03 -12.11
C SER A 236 -14.43 5.36 -11.88
N THR A 237 -13.82 6.46 -12.33
CA THR A 237 -14.35 7.81 -12.13
C THR A 237 -15.62 8.06 -12.96
N PHE A 238 -15.65 7.64 -14.23
CA PHE A 238 -16.73 8.00 -15.15
C PHE A 238 -17.79 6.93 -15.30
N PHE A 239 -17.42 5.66 -15.46
CA PHE A 239 -18.37 4.58 -15.68
C PHE A 239 -18.94 4.03 -14.36
N ARG A 240 -18.07 3.77 -13.37
CA ARG A 240 -18.46 3.09 -12.12
C ARG A 240 -19.00 4.02 -11.04
N ASN A 241 -18.50 5.24 -10.94
CA ASN A 241 -18.90 6.17 -9.87
C ASN A 241 -19.69 7.39 -10.38
N ASN A 242 -19.76 7.60 -11.70
CA ASN A 242 -20.46 8.72 -12.33
C ASN A 242 -20.09 10.09 -11.74
N HIS A 243 -18.81 10.32 -11.41
CA HIS A 243 -18.34 11.62 -10.93
C HIS A 243 -18.44 12.73 -11.99
N MET A 244 -18.72 12.36 -13.25
CA MET A 244 -19.00 13.29 -14.34
C MET A 244 -20.25 14.14 -14.14
N ALA A 245 -21.24 13.67 -13.38
CA ALA A 245 -22.49 14.39 -13.14
C ALA A 245 -22.28 15.74 -12.42
N HIS A 246 -21.14 15.89 -11.75
CA HIS A 246 -20.77 17.08 -10.98
C HIS A 246 -19.51 17.77 -11.53
N MET A 247 -19.01 17.35 -12.70
CA MET A 247 -17.83 17.93 -13.32
C MET A 247 -18.18 19.28 -13.99
N PRO A 248 -17.35 20.33 -13.83
CA PRO A 248 -17.52 21.59 -14.57
C PRO A 248 -17.60 21.37 -16.08
N GLU A 249 -18.45 22.15 -16.74
CA GLU A 249 -18.74 22.01 -18.17
C GLU A 249 -17.47 22.10 -19.02
N TYR A 250 -16.54 22.98 -18.65
CA TYR A 250 -15.23 23.12 -19.30
C TYR A 250 -14.48 21.77 -19.44
N PHE A 251 -14.41 20.98 -18.37
CA PHE A 251 -13.73 19.68 -18.38
C PHE A 251 -14.59 18.60 -19.05
N LEU A 252 -15.89 18.62 -18.80
CA LEU A 252 -16.84 17.68 -19.37
C LEU A 252 -16.85 17.74 -20.91
N ASP A 253 -16.78 18.94 -21.49
CA ASP A 253 -16.78 19.14 -22.93
C ASP A 253 -15.53 18.58 -23.61
N LYS A 254 -14.37 18.61 -22.92
CA LYS A 254 -13.16 17.94 -23.41
C LYS A 254 -13.35 16.43 -23.52
N VAL A 255 -13.98 15.80 -22.53
CA VAL A 255 -14.27 14.35 -22.54
C VAL A 255 -15.29 14.02 -23.64
N LYS A 256 -16.37 14.80 -23.78
CA LYS A 256 -17.36 14.63 -24.86
C LYS A 256 -16.72 14.74 -26.24
N ALA A 257 -15.83 15.71 -26.44
CA ALA A 257 -15.13 15.92 -27.70
C ALA A 257 -14.22 14.72 -28.03
N ARG A 258 -13.44 14.23 -27.07
CA ARG A 258 -12.60 13.03 -27.25
C ARG A 258 -13.44 11.79 -27.55
N TRP A 259 -14.57 11.60 -26.87
CA TRP A 259 -15.47 10.46 -27.12
C TRP A 259 -16.07 10.47 -28.52
N ASN A 260 -16.61 11.60 -28.96
CA ASN A 260 -17.17 11.72 -30.30
C ASN A 260 -16.09 11.63 -31.38
N GLY A 261 -14.87 12.12 -31.11
CA GLY A 261 -13.69 11.91 -31.96
C GLY A 261 -13.35 10.43 -32.12
N TYR A 262 -13.22 9.70 -31.01
CA TYR A 262 -12.96 8.26 -31.01
C TYR A 262 -13.98 7.47 -31.85
N LEU A 263 -15.27 7.77 -31.70
CA LEU A 263 -16.31 7.11 -32.49
C LEU A 263 -16.28 7.50 -33.97
N LYS A 264 -15.97 8.76 -34.27
CA LYS A 264 -15.82 9.24 -35.64
C LYS A 264 -14.68 8.55 -36.35
N ASP A 265 -13.54 8.38 -35.67
CA ASP A 265 -12.38 7.67 -36.23
C ASP A 265 -12.68 6.19 -36.45
N LYS A 266 -13.45 5.57 -35.55
CA LYS A 266 -13.79 4.15 -35.63
C LYS A 266 -14.85 3.81 -36.69
N TYR A 267 -15.91 4.61 -36.78
CA TYR A 267 -17.10 4.27 -37.58
C TYR A 267 -17.28 5.14 -38.82
N ASN A 268 -16.67 6.33 -38.86
CA ASN A 268 -16.71 7.23 -40.01
C ASN A 268 -18.13 7.61 -40.49
N GLY A 269 -19.11 7.69 -39.58
CA GLY A 269 -20.46 8.18 -39.88
C GLY A 269 -21.57 7.57 -39.02
N ASP A 270 -22.73 8.24 -38.99
CA ASP A 270 -23.88 7.86 -38.16
C ASP A 270 -24.48 6.50 -38.56
N GLU A 271 -24.56 6.22 -39.87
CA GLU A 271 -25.12 4.96 -40.37
C GLU A 271 -24.26 3.73 -40.00
N PRO A 272 -22.93 3.72 -40.23
CA PRO A 272 -22.07 2.65 -39.74
C PRO A 272 -22.10 2.47 -38.21
N LEU A 273 -22.15 3.57 -37.45
CA LEU A 273 -22.25 3.53 -35.99
C LEU A 273 -23.57 2.87 -35.55
N ALA A 274 -24.70 3.32 -36.12
CA ALA A 274 -26.02 2.78 -35.81
C ALA A 274 -26.11 1.29 -36.13
N ALA A 275 -25.55 0.86 -37.27
CA ALA A 275 -25.48 -0.53 -37.66
C ALA A 275 -24.61 -1.37 -36.69
N ALA A 276 -23.44 -0.87 -36.29
CA ALA A 276 -22.54 -1.56 -35.37
C ALA A 276 -23.13 -1.70 -33.96
N TRP A 277 -23.92 -0.73 -33.52
CA TRP A 277 -24.54 -0.71 -32.20
C TRP A 277 -25.94 -1.33 -32.14
N ALA A 278 -26.47 -1.81 -33.26
CA ALA A 278 -27.79 -2.44 -33.32
C ALA A 278 -27.80 -3.79 -32.57
N GLN A 279 -28.72 -3.93 -31.61
CA GLN A 279 -28.94 -5.18 -30.89
C GLN A 279 -30.41 -5.24 -30.45
N GLU A 280 -31.07 -6.38 -30.68
CA GLU A 280 -32.50 -6.54 -30.39
C GLU A 280 -32.79 -6.32 -28.89
N GLY A 281 -33.80 -5.50 -28.60
CA GLY A 281 -34.21 -5.18 -27.23
C GLY A 281 -33.22 -4.28 -26.46
N LYS A 282 -32.22 -3.69 -27.14
CA LYS A 282 -31.19 -2.85 -26.52
C LYS A 282 -31.07 -1.51 -27.23
N LYS A 283 -30.64 -0.49 -26.47
CA LYS A 283 -30.34 0.86 -26.98
C LYS A 283 -28.96 0.85 -27.66
N GLY A 284 -28.95 1.17 -28.96
CA GLY A 284 -27.74 1.42 -29.75
C GLY A 284 -27.41 2.91 -29.79
N LEU A 285 -27.44 3.51 -30.98
CA LEU A 285 -27.46 4.97 -31.16
C LEU A 285 -28.83 5.52 -30.75
N LEU A 286 -28.87 6.55 -29.92
CA LEU A 286 -30.12 7.13 -29.41
C LEU A 286 -30.62 8.28 -30.28
N ASP A 287 -31.91 8.59 -30.18
CA ASP A 287 -32.50 9.76 -30.84
C ASP A 287 -31.75 11.05 -30.45
N GLY A 288 -31.39 11.84 -31.46
CA GLY A 288 -30.63 13.10 -31.31
C GLY A 288 -29.10 12.94 -31.23
N GLU A 289 -28.58 11.71 -31.16
CA GLU A 289 -27.13 11.46 -31.21
C GLU A 289 -26.64 11.42 -32.66
N SER A 290 -25.54 12.12 -32.93
CA SER A 290 -24.89 12.16 -34.25
C SER A 290 -23.39 12.39 -34.08
N LEU A 291 -22.57 11.63 -34.80
CA LEU A 291 -21.13 11.85 -34.94
C LEU A 291 -20.84 13.13 -35.72
N GLY A 292 -21.67 13.46 -36.71
CA GLY A 292 -21.52 14.70 -37.48
C GLY A 292 -21.62 15.94 -36.60
N SER A 293 -22.53 15.91 -35.62
CA SER A 293 -22.77 17.00 -34.67
C SER A 293 -22.01 16.86 -33.35
N GLY A 294 -21.30 15.74 -33.12
CA GLY A 294 -20.58 15.47 -31.87
C GLY A 294 -21.49 15.32 -30.64
N THR A 295 -22.71 14.80 -30.82
CA THR A 295 -23.73 14.74 -29.76
C THR A 295 -23.92 13.36 -29.15
N VAL A 296 -23.10 12.36 -29.50
CA VAL A 296 -23.20 11.03 -28.91
C VAL A 296 -22.86 11.11 -27.42
N ARG A 297 -23.77 10.62 -26.57
CA ARG A 297 -23.64 10.73 -25.11
C ARG A 297 -22.69 9.69 -24.54
N LEU A 298 -22.05 10.05 -23.43
CA LEU A 298 -21.20 9.21 -22.59
C LEU A 298 -22.04 8.23 -21.76
N LEU A 299 -22.65 7.26 -22.44
CA LEU A 299 -23.52 6.23 -21.88
C LEU A 299 -23.20 4.88 -22.53
N PRO A 300 -23.37 3.75 -21.83
CA PRO A 300 -24.03 3.59 -20.52
C PRO A 300 -23.14 3.79 -19.27
N LEU A 301 -23.76 3.80 -18.08
CA LEU A 301 -23.09 3.80 -16.77
C LEU A 301 -23.36 2.50 -15.98
N ASP A 302 -22.59 2.27 -14.90
CA ASP A 302 -22.85 1.19 -13.96
C ASP A 302 -24.15 1.46 -13.16
N PRO A 303 -25.15 0.56 -13.14
CA PRO A 303 -26.35 0.70 -12.32
C PRO A 303 -26.08 0.96 -10.83
N VAL A 304 -24.96 0.51 -10.29
CA VAL A 304 -24.58 0.77 -8.89
C VAL A 304 -24.30 2.25 -8.65
N SER A 305 -23.91 2.99 -9.69
CA SER A 305 -23.59 4.42 -9.65
C SER A 305 -24.81 5.32 -9.86
N LEU A 306 -25.98 4.75 -10.09
CA LEU A 306 -27.18 5.48 -10.52
C LEU A 306 -28.27 5.43 -9.45
N PRO A 307 -29.05 6.51 -9.30
CA PRO A 307 -30.35 6.44 -8.63
C PRO A 307 -31.21 5.38 -9.31
N LYS A 308 -32.03 4.66 -8.54
CA LYS A 308 -32.82 3.51 -9.01
C LYS A 308 -33.70 3.87 -10.23
N GLU A 309 -34.23 5.09 -10.24
CA GLU A 309 -35.04 5.68 -11.28
C GLU A 309 -34.30 5.92 -12.60
N GLU A 310 -32.97 6.08 -12.58
CA GLU A 310 -32.17 6.32 -13.79
C GLU A 310 -31.58 5.05 -14.40
N VAL A 311 -31.60 3.92 -13.67
CA VAL A 311 -30.97 2.65 -14.09
C VAL A 311 -31.50 2.15 -15.43
N GLU A 312 -32.82 2.24 -15.65
CA GLU A 312 -33.42 1.81 -16.92
C GLU A 312 -32.99 2.72 -18.08
N GLU A 313 -32.85 4.01 -17.83
CA GLU A 313 -32.51 5.00 -18.84
C GLU A 313 -31.03 4.92 -19.23
N LYS A 314 -30.13 4.93 -18.23
CA LYS A 314 -28.69 5.19 -18.38
C LYS A 314 -27.81 3.97 -18.06
N GLY A 315 -28.36 2.96 -17.38
CA GLY A 315 -27.60 1.79 -16.92
C GLY A 315 -27.26 0.83 -18.06
N PHE A 316 -26.09 0.20 -17.99
CA PHE A 316 -25.62 -0.72 -19.02
C PHE A 316 -26.57 -1.86 -19.40
N PRO A 317 -27.47 -2.39 -18.53
CA PRO A 317 -28.41 -3.44 -18.94
C PRO A 317 -29.35 -3.00 -20.07
N GLY A 318 -29.59 -1.69 -20.25
CA GLY A 318 -30.46 -1.15 -21.30
C GLY A 318 -29.77 -0.94 -22.65
N PHE A 319 -28.44 -1.04 -22.72
CA PHE A 319 -27.65 -0.68 -23.90
C PHE A 319 -27.05 -1.90 -24.60
N SER A 320 -26.71 -1.75 -25.88
CA SER A 320 -26.05 -2.81 -26.64
C SER A 320 -24.65 -3.10 -26.10
N ASP A 321 -24.23 -4.35 -26.19
CA ASP A 321 -22.93 -4.80 -25.72
C ASP A 321 -21.79 -4.10 -26.50
N ALA A 322 -22.02 -3.80 -27.78
CA ALA A 322 -21.09 -3.05 -28.63
C ALA A 322 -20.88 -1.61 -28.12
N ARG A 323 -21.96 -0.87 -27.86
CA ARG A 323 -21.85 0.50 -27.32
C ARG A 323 -21.17 0.52 -25.95
N ARG A 324 -21.57 -0.39 -25.06
CA ARG A 324 -20.94 -0.54 -23.74
C ARG A 324 -19.44 -0.82 -23.88
N THR A 325 -19.07 -1.78 -24.73
CA THR A 325 -17.67 -2.16 -24.95
C THR A 325 -16.86 -1.00 -25.53
N ASP A 326 -17.43 -0.24 -26.47
CA ASP A 326 -16.78 0.94 -27.02
C ASP A 326 -16.53 2.01 -25.97
N TYR A 327 -17.51 2.26 -25.10
CA TYR A 327 -17.34 3.26 -24.04
C TYR A 327 -16.27 2.83 -23.04
N ILE A 328 -16.31 1.58 -22.57
CA ILE A 328 -15.29 1.04 -21.65
C ILE A 328 -13.90 1.02 -22.32
N ARG A 329 -13.83 0.68 -23.61
CA ARG A 329 -12.58 0.72 -24.39
C ARG A 329 -12.03 2.13 -24.50
N PHE A 330 -12.86 3.11 -24.82
CA PHE A 330 -12.47 4.52 -24.89
C PHE A 330 -11.85 5.00 -23.57
N LEU A 331 -12.48 4.70 -22.43
CA LEU A 331 -11.96 5.06 -21.12
C LEU A 331 -10.60 4.41 -20.84
N TRP A 332 -10.44 3.13 -21.17
CA TRP A 332 -9.17 2.42 -21.03
C TRP A 332 -8.08 2.97 -21.96
N GLU A 333 -8.39 3.27 -23.22
CA GLU A 333 -7.43 3.79 -24.19
C GLU A 333 -6.90 5.16 -23.79
N MET A 334 -7.75 6.03 -23.24
CA MET A 334 -7.36 7.29 -22.62
C MET A 334 -6.34 7.10 -21.49
N ASP A 335 -6.63 6.20 -20.54
CA ASP A 335 -5.73 5.90 -19.43
C ASP A 335 -4.40 5.28 -19.94
N ALA A 336 -4.46 4.39 -20.94
CA ALA A 336 -3.29 3.76 -21.54
C ALA A 336 -2.41 4.77 -22.31
N GLU A 337 -3.01 5.71 -23.04
CA GLU A 337 -2.30 6.83 -23.69
C GLU A 337 -1.59 7.70 -22.65
N HIS A 338 -2.29 8.04 -21.56
CA HIS A 338 -1.69 8.80 -20.46
C HIS A 338 -0.52 8.04 -19.82
N GLN A 339 -0.66 6.74 -19.56
CA GLN A 339 0.41 5.92 -18.99
C GLN A 339 1.64 5.86 -19.91
N ARG A 340 1.46 5.72 -21.23
CA ARG A 340 2.58 5.82 -22.20
C ARG A 340 3.28 7.16 -22.09
N THR A 341 2.51 8.24 -22.12
CA THR A 341 3.02 9.61 -22.03
C THR A 341 3.82 9.83 -20.74
N MET A 342 3.34 9.32 -19.59
CA MET A 342 4.04 9.45 -18.32
C MET A 342 5.32 8.60 -18.28
N ARG A 343 5.31 7.37 -18.83
CA ARG A 343 6.51 6.52 -18.92
C ARG A 343 7.60 7.15 -19.77
N GLU A 344 7.24 7.73 -20.92
CA GLU A 344 8.18 8.48 -21.77
C GLU A 344 8.77 9.67 -21.01
N HIS A 345 7.92 10.40 -20.27
CA HIS A 345 8.35 11.53 -19.44
C HIS A 345 9.30 11.09 -18.31
N PHE A 346 9.01 9.99 -17.62
CA PHE A 346 9.91 9.43 -16.60
C PHE A 346 11.25 9.03 -17.20
N ALA A 347 11.25 8.36 -18.35
CA ALA A 347 12.46 7.94 -19.05
C ALA A 347 13.33 9.14 -19.48
N ALA A 348 12.70 10.23 -19.94
CA ALA A 348 13.38 11.49 -20.26
C ALA A 348 14.08 12.13 -19.04
N HIS A 349 13.62 11.81 -17.82
CA HIS A 349 14.24 12.20 -16.55
C HIS A 349 15.13 11.12 -15.92
N GLY A 350 15.49 10.08 -16.67
CA GLY A 350 16.47 9.07 -16.27
C GLY A 350 15.91 7.89 -15.48
N TRP A 351 14.58 7.75 -15.36
CA TRP A 351 13.95 6.58 -14.74
C TRP A 351 14.00 5.36 -15.68
N THR A 352 14.54 4.24 -15.21
CA THR A 352 14.75 3.02 -16.02
C THR A 352 14.04 1.78 -15.47
N ARG A 353 13.33 1.93 -14.35
CA ARG A 353 12.70 0.84 -13.60
C ARG A 353 11.23 0.64 -13.99
N PRO A 354 10.59 -0.46 -13.54
CA PRO A 354 9.16 -0.65 -13.74
C PRO A 354 8.32 0.48 -13.11
N SER A 355 7.27 0.88 -13.80
CA SER A 355 6.25 1.80 -13.28
C SER A 355 4.86 1.27 -13.64
N SER A 356 3.94 1.25 -12.67
CA SER A 356 2.53 0.92 -12.91
C SER A 356 1.71 2.19 -13.08
N TYR A 357 0.57 2.08 -13.78
CA TYR A 357 -0.40 3.16 -13.86
C TYR A 357 -1.06 3.38 -12.50
N CYS A 358 -1.69 2.34 -11.97
CA CYS A 358 -2.52 2.39 -10.78
C CYS A 358 -2.53 1.05 -10.05
N ASP A 359 -2.72 1.07 -8.74
CA ASP A 359 -3.15 -0.08 -7.95
C ASP A 359 -4.63 -0.38 -8.19
N THR A 360 -4.98 -1.66 -8.24
CA THR A 360 -6.04 -2.09 -9.16
C THR A 360 -7.49 -1.94 -8.67
N VAL A 361 -7.76 -1.00 -7.77
CA VAL A 361 -9.14 -0.56 -7.51
C VAL A 361 -9.58 0.31 -8.68
N GLY A 362 -10.42 -0.25 -9.55
CA GLY A 362 -10.95 0.49 -10.70
C GLY A 362 -10.74 -0.18 -12.05
N ILE A 363 -10.62 -1.49 -12.05
CA ILE A 363 -10.44 -2.30 -13.24
C ILE A 363 -11.47 -3.44 -13.16
N ASP A 364 -12.50 -3.40 -14.01
CA ASP A 364 -13.38 -4.56 -14.19
C ASP A 364 -12.62 -5.72 -14.85
N GLY A 365 -13.20 -6.92 -14.85
CA GLY A 365 -12.54 -8.08 -15.46
C GLY A 365 -12.20 -7.91 -16.95
N THR A 366 -12.81 -6.94 -17.66
CA THR A 366 -12.55 -6.70 -19.08
C THR A 366 -11.38 -5.73 -19.29
N THR A 367 -11.45 -4.55 -18.69
CA THR A 367 -10.36 -3.56 -18.65
C THR A 367 -9.11 -4.15 -18.01
N GLY A 368 -9.27 -5.07 -17.06
CA GLY A 368 -8.15 -5.73 -16.42
C GLY A 368 -7.41 -6.68 -17.32
N GLN A 369 -8.15 -7.46 -18.09
CA GLN A 369 -7.52 -8.28 -19.12
C GLN A 369 -6.77 -7.40 -20.12
N TRP A 370 -7.31 -6.24 -20.53
CA TRP A 370 -6.60 -5.35 -21.46
C TRP A 370 -5.34 -4.72 -20.86
N TRP A 371 -5.34 -4.36 -19.58
CA TRP A 371 -4.12 -3.94 -18.89
C TRP A 371 -3.09 -5.07 -18.80
N MET A 372 -3.53 -6.30 -18.48
CA MET A 372 -2.67 -7.48 -18.45
C MET A 372 -2.11 -7.80 -19.84
N ASP A 373 -2.90 -7.66 -20.91
CA ASP A 373 -2.44 -7.89 -22.28
C ASP A 373 -1.52 -6.76 -22.79
N SER A 374 -1.48 -5.62 -22.09
CA SER A 374 -0.62 -4.48 -22.43
C SER A 374 0.79 -4.60 -21.85
N ASP A 375 1.74 -3.94 -22.51
CA ASP A 375 3.11 -3.73 -22.03
C ASP A 375 3.22 -2.59 -21.00
N LEU A 376 2.09 -1.96 -20.64
CA LEU A 376 2.01 -0.81 -19.74
C LEU A 376 1.87 -1.20 -18.27
N MET A 377 1.64 -2.48 -17.99
CA MET A 377 1.52 -3.06 -16.66
C MET A 377 2.62 -4.11 -16.45
N PRO A 378 3.88 -3.69 -16.23
CA PRO A 378 5.02 -4.61 -16.12
C PRO A 378 4.99 -5.47 -14.86
N TYR A 379 4.21 -5.08 -13.85
CA TYR A 379 3.88 -5.87 -12.66
C TYR A 379 2.42 -5.63 -12.30
N VAL A 380 1.83 -6.60 -11.59
CA VAL A 380 0.51 -6.45 -10.97
C VAL A 380 0.67 -5.78 -9.63
N GLU A 381 -0.02 -4.66 -9.46
CA GLU A 381 -0.16 -3.99 -8.17
C GLU A 381 -1.60 -4.08 -7.70
N ASP A 382 -1.85 -4.92 -6.71
CA ASP A 382 -3.19 -5.18 -6.20
C ASP A 382 -3.45 -4.38 -4.93
N HIS A 383 -4.69 -3.96 -4.76
CA HIS A 383 -5.18 -3.23 -3.61
C HIS A 383 -6.23 -4.09 -2.88
N PRO A 384 -5.83 -5.18 -2.21
CA PRO A 384 -6.78 -6.07 -1.56
C PRO A 384 -7.29 -5.43 -0.26
N TYR A 385 -8.42 -4.72 -0.37
CA TYR A 385 -9.31 -4.56 0.77
C TYR A 385 -10.06 -5.87 0.97
N ASP A 386 -9.42 -6.77 1.69
CA ASP A 386 -10.12 -7.90 2.30
C ASP A 386 -11.05 -7.31 3.39
N GLU A 387 -12.21 -6.80 2.95
CA GLU A 387 -13.18 -6.14 3.81
C GLU A 387 -13.66 -7.08 4.94
N ALA A 388 -14.09 -6.49 6.04
CA ALA A 388 -14.19 -7.08 7.37
C ALA A 388 -14.65 -8.56 7.44
N ASN A 389 -14.02 -9.29 8.37
CA ASN A 389 -14.40 -10.57 8.96
C ASN A 389 -13.72 -11.84 8.40
N ILE A 390 -12.46 -11.86 7.95
CA ILE A 390 -11.82 -13.16 7.63
C ILE A 390 -11.55 -13.97 8.91
N ASP A 391 -12.44 -14.91 9.22
CA ASP A 391 -12.18 -15.98 10.17
C ASP A 391 -11.39 -17.11 9.48
N ILE A 392 -10.08 -17.14 9.68
CA ILE A 392 -9.22 -18.13 9.04
C ILE A 392 -9.40 -19.56 9.61
N PHE A 393 -10.16 -19.75 10.70
CA PHE A 393 -10.26 -21.02 11.44
C PHE A 393 -11.68 -21.59 11.58
N HIS A 394 -12.70 -20.74 11.73
CA HIS A 394 -14.09 -21.15 11.92
C HIS A 394 -15.02 -20.66 10.82
N TRP A 395 -16.14 -21.38 10.72
CA TRP A 395 -17.24 -21.05 9.84
C TRP A 395 -18.24 -20.18 10.60
N GLY A 396 -18.67 -19.06 10.02
CA GLY A 396 -20.02 -18.59 10.34
C GLY A 396 -20.31 -17.09 10.30
N TRP A 397 -19.35 -16.16 10.30
CA TRP A 397 -19.69 -14.72 10.44
C TRP A 397 -18.86 -13.79 9.56
N ILE A 398 -18.58 -14.23 8.33
CA ILE A 398 -17.84 -13.42 7.36
C ILE A 398 -18.82 -12.76 6.39
N ARG A 399 -19.15 -11.50 6.63
CA ARG A 399 -19.75 -10.64 5.60
C ARG A 399 -18.61 -9.88 4.90
N LEU A 400 -18.03 -10.49 3.87
CA LEU A 400 -17.45 -9.66 2.82
C LEU A 400 -18.62 -8.88 2.21
N TYR A 401 -18.60 -7.56 2.34
CA TYR A 401 -19.47 -6.75 1.49
C TYR A 401 -19.16 -7.13 0.04
N LYS A 402 -20.19 -7.15 -0.80
CA LYS A 402 -20.05 -7.22 -2.26
C LYS A 402 -19.35 -5.96 -2.76
N TYR A 403 -18.12 -5.66 -2.34
CA TYR A 403 -17.30 -4.69 -3.02
C TYR A 403 -16.72 -5.39 -4.24
N PRO A 404 -17.25 -5.16 -5.45
CA PRO A 404 -16.85 -5.87 -6.66
C PRO A 404 -15.54 -5.28 -7.20
N GLY A 405 -14.64 -4.81 -6.32
CA GLY A 405 -13.54 -3.92 -6.70
C GLY A 405 -12.13 -4.50 -6.61
N ALA A 406 -11.87 -5.51 -5.78
CA ALA A 406 -10.51 -5.75 -5.28
C ALA A 406 -9.87 -7.10 -5.67
N THR A 407 -10.38 -7.85 -6.66
CA THR A 407 -9.81 -9.18 -6.99
C THR A 407 -9.88 -9.60 -8.47
N PHE A 408 -10.20 -8.69 -9.39
CA PHE A 408 -10.56 -9.08 -10.77
C PHE A 408 -9.41 -9.28 -11.75
N LEU A 409 -8.16 -9.03 -11.33
CA LEU A 409 -7.03 -9.02 -12.26
C LEU A 409 -6.17 -10.25 -12.30
N VAL A 410 -6.21 -11.08 -11.26
CA VAL A 410 -5.49 -12.33 -11.32
C VAL A 410 -6.44 -13.34 -11.93
N PRO A 411 -6.18 -13.84 -13.16
CA PRO A 411 -6.86 -15.03 -13.62
C PRO A 411 -6.77 -16.07 -12.51
N ARG A 412 -7.76 -16.95 -12.37
CA ARG A 412 -7.62 -18.09 -11.43
C ARG A 412 -6.31 -18.88 -11.65
N GLY A 413 -5.65 -18.69 -12.81
CA GLY A 413 -4.31 -19.12 -13.20
C GLY A 413 -3.07 -18.30 -12.76
N GLY A 414 -3.15 -17.28 -11.89
CA GLY A 414 -1.95 -16.53 -11.46
C GLY A 414 -1.49 -15.46 -12.47
N ALA A 415 -0.50 -14.64 -12.07
CA ALA A 415 0.10 -13.60 -12.91
C ALA A 415 1.38 -14.12 -13.58
N ASP A 416 1.62 -13.74 -14.83
CA ASP A 416 2.82 -14.04 -15.63
C ASP A 416 3.98 -13.04 -15.39
N ARG A 417 3.78 -12.12 -14.46
CA ARG A 417 4.64 -10.99 -14.09
C ARG A 417 4.60 -10.80 -12.58
N PRO A 418 5.51 -10.01 -11.99
CA PRO A 418 5.55 -9.83 -10.55
C PRO A 418 4.20 -9.37 -10.00
N HIS A 419 3.79 -9.88 -8.85
CA HIS A 419 2.51 -9.54 -8.24
C HIS A 419 2.68 -9.04 -6.81
N TRP A 420 2.47 -7.73 -6.62
CA TRP A 420 2.56 -7.04 -5.35
C TRP A 420 1.17 -6.64 -4.86
N ALA A 421 0.76 -7.14 -3.69
CA ALA A 421 -0.35 -6.58 -2.95
C ALA A 421 0.12 -5.32 -2.21
N SER A 422 -0.11 -4.14 -2.79
CA SER A 422 0.44 -2.89 -2.29
C SER A 422 -0.34 -2.30 -1.12
N GLU A 423 -1.59 -2.74 -0.88
CA GLU A 423 -2.47 -2.13 0.12
C GLU A 423 -3.28 -3.16 0.91
N ILE A 424 -2.57 -4.10 1.55
CA ILE A 424 -3.23 -5.13 2.37
C ILE A 424 -3.83 -4.49 3.61
N ARG A 425 -5.11 -4.78 3.86
CA ARG A 425 -5.80 -4.36 5.08
C ARG A 425 -6.43 -5.56 5.78
N GLU A 426 -6.45 -5.52 7.11
CA GLU A 426 -7.30 -6.40 7.89
C GLU A 426 -8.63 -5.70 8.21
N GLY A 427 -9.65 -5.91 7.37
CA GLY A 427 -11.02 -5.47 7.62
C GLY A 427 -11.23 -3.95 7.73
N SER A 428 -12.49 -3.50 7.70
CA SER A 428 -12.86 -2.09 7.66
C SER A 428 -12.66 -1.31 8.99
N GLY A 429 -11.67 -1.68 9.82
CA GLY A 429 -11.44 -1.12 11.16
C GLY A 429 -12.05 -1.93 12.31
N TRP A 430 -12.67 -3.07 12.01
CA TRP A 430 -13.16 -4.02 13.03
C TRP A 430 -12.06 -5.05 13.31
N LEU A 431 -11.43 -4.97 14.50
CA LEU A 431 -10.43 -5.95 14.93
C LEU A 431 -11.09 -7.32 15.08
N SER A 432 -10.73 -8.26 14.21
CA SER A 432 -11.16 -9.65 14.31
C SER A 432 -10.33 -10.38 15.36
N TRP A 433 -10.85 -11.45 15.97
CA TRP A 433 -10.03 -12.27 16.87
C TRP A 433 -8.97 -13.09 16.10
N THR A 434 -9.09 -13.22 14.78
CA THR A 434 -8.14 -13.83 13.84
C THR A 434 -7.06 -12.88 13.32
N ARG A 435 -7.03 -11.63 13.81
CA ARG A 435 -6.02 -10.63 13.47
C ARG A 435 -4.58 -11.04 13.72
N ILE A 436 -4.33 -11.65 14.88
CA ILE A 436 -2.98 -12.00 15.36
C ILE A 436 -2.27 -12.93 14.37
N PRO A 437 -2.89 -14.03 13.92
CA PRO A 437 -2.27 -14.89 12.93
C PRO A 437 -2.36 -14.41 11.49
N PHE A 438 -3.05 -13.32 11.20
CA PHE A 438 -3.25 -12.85 9.83
C PHE A 438 -1.95 -12.65 9.05
N PRO A 439 -0.87 -12.07 9.60
CA PRO A 439 0.39 -11.94 8.87
C PRO A 439 1.01 -13.30 8.49
N LEU A 440 0.93 -14.30 9.38
CA LEU A 440 1.41 -15.66 9.08
C LEU A 440 0.55 -16.33 8.01
N PHE A 441 -0.77 -16.16 8.08
CA PHE A 441 -1.69 -16.64 7.05
C PHE A 441 -1.36 -16.03 5.69
N ILE A 442 -1.16 -14.71 5.62
CA ILE A 442 -0.79 -14.01 4.39
C ILE A 442 0.57 -14.48 3.88
N ALA A 443 1.59 -14.59 4.72
CA ALA A 443 2.91 -15.08 4.31
C ALA A 443 2.81 -16.49 3.69
N ALA A 444 2.06 -17.41 4.30
CA ALA A 444 1.86 -18.74 3.75
C ALA A 444 1.04 -18.73 2.46
N TYR A 445 -0.11 -18.05 2.46
CA TYR A 445 -1.03 -18.01 1.32
C TYR A 445 -0.38 -17.35 0.10
N TYR A 446 0.25 -16.19 0.29
CA TYR A 446 0.88 -15.45 -0.80
C TYR A 446 2.12 -16.17 -1.33
N SER A 447 2.86 -16.90 -0.49
CA SER A 447 3.93 -17.79 -0.97
C SER A 447 3.38 -18.91 -1.86
N LEU A 448 2.27 -19.55 -1.47
CA LEU A 448 1.61 -20.58 -2.27
C LEU A 448 1.03 -20.02 -3.57
N GLN A 449 0.54 -18.77 -3.58
CA GLN A 449 0.11 -18.08 -4.79
C GLN A 449 1.28 -17.63 -5.68
N GLY A 450 2.50 -17.59 -5.14
CA GLY A 450 3.66 -17.02 -5.81
C GLY A 450 3.63 -15.50 -5.93
N ARG A 451 2.95 -14.78 -5.02
CA ARG A 451 3.04 -13.31 -4.99
C ARG A 451 4.47 -12.86 -4.67
N ASP A 452 4.81 -11.67 -5.14
CA ASP A 452 6.12 -11.06 -4.97
C ASP A 452 6.15 -9.97 -3.91
N GLY A 453 4.99 -9.53 -3.44
CA GLY A 453 4.95 -8.45 -2.48
C GLY A 453 3.70 -8.34 -1.63
N ALA A 454 3.90 -7.78 -0.45
CA ALA A 454 2.86 -7.41 0.50
C ALA A 454 3.27 -6.13 1.27
N THR A 455 2.45 -5.08 1.20
CA THR A 455 2.58 -3.89 2.05
C THR A 455 1.27 -3.59 2.77
N TRP A 456 1.35 -3.35 4.08
CA TRP A 456 0.18 -3.13 4.92
C TRP A 456 -0.27 -1.68 4.89
N HIS A 457 -1.55 -1.47 4.64
CA HIS A 457 -2.18 -0.15 4.58
C HIS A 457 -2.53 0.37 5.98
N VAL A 458 -1.93 1.49 6.39
CA VAL A 458 -2.00 2.00 7.78
C VAL A 458 -3.11 3.07 7.96
N TRP A 459 -3.70 3.61 6.89
CA TRP A 459 -4.66 4.74 6.93
C TRP A 459 -5.86 4.53 7.85
N SER A 460 -6.33 3.29 8.01
CA SER A 460 -7.46 2.94 8.86
C SER A 460 -7.07 2.45 10.26
N MET A 461 -5.77 2.38 10.56
CA MET A 461 -5.28 2.14 11.90
C MET A 461 -5.14 3.45 12.70
N ASP A 462 -5.59 4.57 12.13
CA ASP A 462 -5.43 5.90 12.70
C ASP A 462 -6.73 6.44 13.35
N ARG A 463 -6.55 6.80 14.63
CA ARG A 463 -6.94 8.05 15.30
C ARG A 463 -8.12 8.16 16.28
N GLU A 464 -9.34 7.70 16.05
CA GLU A 464 -10.44 8.19 16.91
C GLU A 464 -10.98 7.24 17.98
N HIS A 465 -10.67 5.95 17.97
CA HIS A 465 -11.39 5.03 18.86
C HIS A 465 -10.52 4.41 19.95
N TYR A 466 -9.20 4.31 19.78
CA TYR A 466 -8.42 3.32 20.53
C TYR A 466 -7.84 3.75 21.87
N LEU A 467 -7.83 5.05 22.23
CA LEU A 467 -6.95 5.52 23.30
C LEU A 467 -7.52 6.72 24.07
N ASN A 468 -7.93 6.44 25.30
CA ASN A 468 -8.16 7.45 26.32
C ASN A 468 -6.95 7.51 27.27
N GLU A 469 -5.73 7.53 26.70
CA GLU A 469 -4.49 7.80 27.44
C GLU A 469 -3.99 9.19 27.05
N THR A 470 -3.87 10.05 28.05
CA THR A 470 -3.56 11.49 28.02
C THR A 470 -2.13 11.83 27.57
N THR A 471 -1.46 10.97 26.82
CA THR A 471 -0.02 11.10 26.48
C THR A 471 0.27 11.39 25.01
N MET A 472 -0.75 11.58 24.16
CA MET A 472 -0.56 11.76 22.71
C MET A 472 -0.46 13.21 22.22
N ALA A 473 -0.46 14.21 23.10
CA ALA A 473 -0.41 15.61 22.66
C ALA A 473 0.92 15.99 21.94
N ASP A 474 1.97 15.15 22.04
CA ASP A 474 3.31 15.43 21.51
C ASP A 474 3.78 14.44 20.40
N ASP A 475 2.97 13.46 19.99
CA ASP A 475 3.39 12.35 19.11
C ASP A 475 2.73 12.40 17.71
N LEU A 476 3.17 13.36 16.89
CA LEU A 476 2.91 13.38 15.43
C LEU A 476 3.87 12.40 14.72
N SER A 477 3.71 11.10 14.96
CA SER A 477 4.32 10.07 14.10
C SER A 477 3.28 9.57 13.09
N TRP A 478 3.66 9.28 11.85
CA TRP A 478 2.69 9.02 10.77
C TRP A 478 2.65 7.55 10.32
N CYS A 479 3.66 6.80 10.77
CA CYS A 479 3.72 5.35 10.70
C CYS A 479 3.37 4.80 12.08
N HIS A 480 2.09 4.80 12.47
CA HIS A 480 1.70 4.14 13.71
C HIS A 480 1.62 2.63 13.51
N CYS A 481 2.78 1.98 13.41
CA CYS A 481 2.92 0.55 13.74
C CYS A 481 2.69 0.31 15.25
N ASN A 482 2.42 1.34 16.06
CA ASN A 482 2.57 1.34 17.52
C ASN A 482 1.40 0.82 18.35
N TRP A 483 0.25 0.46 17.77
CA TRP A 483 -0.94 0.20 18.58
C TRP A 483 -1.20 -1.27 18.89
N ASP A 484 -0.55 -2.17 18.15
CA ASP A 484 -0.81 -3.61 18.25
C ASP A 484 0.48 -4.43 18.33
N THR A 485 1.23 -4.17 19.40
CA THR A 485 2.50 -4.88 19.69
C THR A 485 2.39 -6.41 19.51
N PRO A 486 1.33 -7.10 19.98
CA PRO A 486 1.14 -8.53 19.69
C PRO A 486 1.16 -8.89 18.20
N TRP A 487 0.45 -8.14 17.37
CA TRP A 487 0.39 -8.35 15.92
C TRP A 487 1.75 -8.14 15.25
N LEU A 488 2.48 -7.10 15.67
CA LEU A 488 3.80 -6.76 15.12
C LEU A 488 4.83 -7.89 15.24
N TYR A 489 4.84 -8.64 16.34
CA TYR A 489 5.75 -9.78 16.49
C TYR A 489 5.45 -10.89 15.49
N VAL A 490 4.16 -11.14 15.20
CA VAL A 490 3.76 -12.13 14.19
C VAL A 490 4.12 -11.62 12.80
N TYR A 491 3.85 -10.34 12.50
CA TYR A 491 4.26 -9.69 11.25
C TYR A 491 5.75 -9.86 10.97
N ARG A 492 6.59 -9.58 11.97
CA ARG A 492 8.05 -9.68 11.86
C ARG A 492 8.49 -11.09 11.43
N ALA A 493 8.04 -12.11 12.16
CA ALA A 493 8.42 -13.50 11.87
C ALA A 493 7.82 -13.99 10.54
N ALA A 494 6.56 -13.64 10.25
CA ALA A 494 5.89 -13.97 8.99
C ALA A 494 6.59 -13.34 7.77
N GLY A 495 7.08 -12.11 7.89
CA GLY A 495 7.82 -11.44 6.82
C GLY A 495 9.16 -12.10 6.51
N ARG A 496 9.84 -12.64 7.52
CA ARG A 496 11.06 -13.43 7.29
C ARG A 496 10.75 -14.76 6.59
N LEU A 497 9.68 -15.45 6.99
CA LEU A 497 9.19 -16.64 6.29
C LEU A 497 8.84 -16.34 4.82
N PHE A 498 8.08 -15.28 4.56
CA PHE A 498 7.69 -14.91 3.19
C PHE A 498 8.92 -14.63 2.31
N ARG A 499 9.87 -13.86 2.83
CA ARG A 499 11.09 -13.49 2.08
C ARG A 499 12.11 -14.62 1.95
N SER A 500 12.06 -15.66 2.79
CA SER A 500 12.97 -16.79 2.65
C SER A 500 12.69 -17.65 1.42
N CYS A 501 11.50 -17.50 0.81
CA CYS A 501 11.08 -18.25 -0.38
C CYS A 501 11.12 -19.78 -0.20
N GLU A 502 11.04 -20.27 1.05
CA GLU A 502 11.08 -21.70 1.39
C GLU A 502 9.75 -22.41 1.09
N ILE A 503 8.63 -21.68 1.09
CA ILE A 503 7.34 -22.17 0.60
C ILE A 503 7.29 -21.92 -0.90
N LYS A 504 7.21 -22.98 -1.70
CA LYS A 504 7.17 -22.86 -3.16
C LYS A 504 5.74 -22.58 -3.66
N PRO A 505 5.59 -21.77 -4.72
CA PRO A 505 4.29 -21.54 -5.34
C PRO A 505 3.67 -22.84 -5.84
N LEU A 506 2.36 -22.94 -5.71
CA LEU A 506 1.58 -23.95 -6.40
C LEU A 506 1.41 -23.56 -7.87
N PRO A 507 1.13 -24.53 -8.76
CA PRO A 507 0.77 -24.21 -10.13
C PRO A 507 -0.41 -23.24 -10.21
N ALA A 508 -0.35 -22.36 -11.20
CA ALA A 508 -1.47 -21.60 -11.73
C ALA A 508 -2.79 -22.41 -11.73
N GLY A 509 -3.87 -21.89 -11.14
CA GLY A 509 -5.18 -22.55 -11.22
C GLY A 509 -5.37 -23.74 -10.27
N HIS A 510 -4.37 -24.04 -9.41
CA HIS A 510 -4.48 -25.14 -8.47
C HIS A 510 -5.68 -24.92 -7.52
N GLU A 511 -6.59 -25.91 -7.47
CA GLU A 511 -7.84 -25.81 -6.70
C GLU A 511 -7.64 -25.46 -5.22
N ALA A 512 -6.53 -25.92 -4.64
CA ALA A 512 -6.16 -25.59 -3.27
C ALA A 512 -5.97 -24.08 -3.01
N LEU A 513 -5.54 -23.29 -4.01
CA LEU A 513 -5.39 -21.84 -3.83
C LEU A 513 -6.76 -21.17 -3.65
N ALA A 514 -7.77 -21.62 -4.38
CA ALA A 514 -9.14 -21.21 -4.13
C ALA A 514 -9.52 -21.64 -2.71
N ARG A 515 -9.43 -22.93 -2.35
CA ARG A 515 -9.84 -23.46 -1.02
C ARG A 515 -9.12 -22.83 0.18
N PHE A 516 -7.87 -22.39 0.01
CA PHE A 516 -7.09 -21.77 1.09
C PHE A 516 -7.71 -20.44 1.56
N ALA A 517 -8.38 -19.71 0.65
CA ALA A 517 -9.08 -18.47 0.93
C ALA A 517 -10.62 -18.55 0.78
N ASP A 518 -11.14 -19.63 0.17
CA ASP A 518 -12.55 -19.77 -0.19
C ASP A 518 -13.42 -20.02 1.05
N TRP A 519 -14.42 -19.16 1.16
CA TRP A 519 -15.37 -18.98 2.25
C TRP A 519 -16.64 -19.82 2.07
N ASP A 520 -16.87 -20.38 0.87
CA ASP A 520 -18.08 -21.14 0.52
C ASP A 520 -17.80 -22.65 0.32
N CYS A 521 -16.53 -23.06 0.41
CA CYS A 521 -16.12 -24.45 0.18
C CYS A 521 -16.16 -25.26 1.48
N GLN A 522 -17.09 -26.21 1.61
CA GLN A 522 -17.25 -27.10 2.79
C GLN A 522 -15.99 -27.91 3.19
N ASP A 523 -14.94 -27.88 2.36
CA ASP A 523 -13.63 -28.51 2.57
C ASP A 523 -12.47 -27.54 2.27
N ALA A 524 -12.34 -26.49 3.10
CA ALA A 524 -11.27 -25.48 3.02
C ALA A 524 -9.91 -25.97 3.59
N ASN A 525 -9.75 -27.29 3.76
CA ASN A 525 -8.51 -27.86 4.27
C ASN A 525 -7.43 -27.86 3.18
N PHE A 526 -6.21 -27.55 3.59
CA PHE A 526 -5.04 -27.61 2.73
C PHE A 526 -3.90 -28.31 3.43
N GLN A 527 -3.18 -29.17 2.72
CA GLN A 527 -1.99 -29.80 3.22
C GLN A 527 -1.01 -30.06 2.09
N ASN A 528 0.23 -29.60 2.27
CA ASN A 528 1.39 -30.08 1.54
C ASN A 528 2.53 -30.35 2.53
N GLU A 529 3.74 -30.58 2.02
CA GLU A 529 4.92 -30.89 2.83
C GLU A 529 5.37 -29.75 3.76
N ARG A 530 5.03 -28.48 3.45
CA ARG A 530 5.48 -27.29 4.19
C ARG A 530 4.36 -26.60 4.96
N VAL A 531 3.11 -26.66 4.50
CA VAL A 531 1.98 -25.90 5.04
C VAL A 531 0.79 -26.83 5.22
N VAL A 532 0.18 -26.76 6.40
CA VAL A 532 -1.07 -27.44 6.72
C VAL A 532 -2.03 -26.41 7.29
N ARG A 533 -3.23 -26.30 6.71
CA ARG A 533 -4.34 -25.54 7.24
C ARG A 533 -5.55 -26.46 7.35
N ILE A 534 -6.04 -26.65 8.56
CA ILE A 534 -7.26 -27.40 8.83
C ILE A 534 -8.26 -26.43 9.46
N HIS A 535 -9.50 -26.46 8.99
CA HIS A 535 -10.60 -25.68 9.56
C HIS A 535 -11.53 -26.57 10.39
N GLY A 536 -12.31 -25.94 11.27
CA GLY A 536 -13.41 -26.57 11.97
C GLY A 536 -13.27 -26.58 13.49
N GLU A 537 -14.39 -26.83 14.15
CA GLU A 537 -14.49 -26.83 15.60
C GLU A 537 -13.54 -27.86 16.23
N ASN A 538 -12.78 -27.43 17.24
CA ASN A 538 -11.84 -28.21 18.04
C ASN A 538 -10.65 -28.83 17.30
N ARG A 539 -10.49 -28.56 16.00
CA ARG A 539 -9.37 -29.08 15.18
C ARG A 539 -8.68 -28.01 14.32
N ALA A 540 -9.17 -26.78 14.35
CA ALA A 540 -8.64 -25.70 13.54
C ALA A 540 -7.15 -25.46 13.85
N ILE A 541 -6.30 -25.51 12.82
CA ILE A 541 -4.86 -25.33 12.96
C ILE A 541 -4.25 -24.83 11.65
N LEU A 542 -3.27 -23.93 11.75
CA LEU A 542 -2.34 -23.58 10.69
C LEU A 542 -0.94 -23.97 11.15
N THR A 543 -0.23 -24.80 10.39
CA THR A 543 1.17 -25.12 10.65
C THR A 543 2.04 -24.85 9.45
N VAL A 544 3.24 -24.33 9.71
CA VAL A 544 4.32 -24.19 8.72
C VAL A 544 5.53 -24.97 9.20
N SER A 545 6.17 -25.73 8.30
CA SER A 545 7.36 -26.52 8.57
C SER A 545 8.33 -26.47 7.40
N THR A 546 9.25 -25.50 7.41
CA THR A 546 10.25 -25.31 6.36
C THR A 546 11.64 -25.80 6.77
N ASP A 547 12.74 -25.27 6.25
CA ASP A 547 14.07 -25.62 6.75
C ASP A 547 14.42 -24.76 7.98
N HIS A 548 13.94 -23.50 8.00
CA HIS A 548 14.19 -22.56 9.10
C HIS A 548 12.96 -22.25 9.98
N PHE A 549 11.74 -22.56 9.56
CA PHE A 549 10.53 -22.11 10.28
C PHE A 549 9.67 -23.27 10.77
N ARG A 550 9.19 -23.15 12.01
CA ARG A 550 8.17 -24.00 12.64
C ARG A 550 7.08 -23.11 13.19
N ALA A 551 5.92 -23.07 12.55
CA ALA A 551 4.79 -22.28 13.00
C ALA A 551 3.61 -23.17 13.40
N VAL A 552 2.92 -22.77 14.46
CA VAL A 552 1.66 -23.35 14.91
C VAL A 552 0.73 -22.21 15.31
N THR A 553 -0.39 -22.10 14.61
CA THR A 553 -1.51 -21.28 15.05
C THR A 553 -2.72 -22.15 15.29
N SER A 554 -3.37 -21.98 16.45
CA SER A 554 -4.61 -22.68 16.78
C SER A 554 -5.40 -21.93 17.86
N PRO A 555 -6.74 -21.88 17.75
CA PRO A 555 -7.64 -21.43 18.83
C PRO A 555 -7.79 -22.45 19.98
N TYR A 556 -7.26 -23.65 19.80
CA TYR A 556 -7.35 -24.76 20.75
C TYR A 556 -5.96 -25.17 21.27
N PRO A 557 -5.88 -25.81 22.44
CA PRO A 557 -4.68 -26.49 22.88
C PRO A 557 -4.22 -27.49 21.82
N GLN A 558 -2.93 -27.46 21.48
CA GLN A 558 -2.35 -28.27 20.42
C GLN A 558 -0.94 -28.67 20.80
N LYS A 559 -0.62 -29.94 20.60
CA LYS A 559 0.75 -30.43 20.61
C LYS A 559 1.14 -30.83 19.20
N LYS A 560 2.11 -30.11 18.63
CA LYS A 560 2.63 -30.37 17.30
C LYS A 560 4.08 -30.82 17.38
N GLU A 561 4.32 -32.03 16.88
CA GLU A 561 5.65 -32.58 16.68
C GLU A 561 6.19 -32.16 15.31
N PHE A 562 7.41 -31.64 15.30
CA PHE A 562 8.22 -31.44 14.12
C PHE A 562 9.48 -32.32 14.20
N SER A 563 10.29 -32.36 13.14
CA SER A 563 11.47 -33.22 13.09
C SER A 563 12.51 -32.87 14.16
N ASP A 564 12.69 -31.59 14.45
CA ASP A 564 13.77 -31.02 15.27
C ASP A 564 13.29 -30.38 16.58
N LEU A 565 11.98 -30.13 16.73
CA LEU A 565 11.38 -29.60 17.96
C LEU A 565 9.91 -30.04 18.12
N ALA A 566 9.36 -29.80 19.29
CA ALA A 566 7.94 -29.93 19.57
C ALA A 566 7.39 -28.62 20.15
N VAL A 567 6.20 -28.22 19.71
CA VAL A 567 5.46 -27.08 20.26
C VAL A 567 4.23 -27.62 20.98
N ASP A 568 4.13 -27.35 22.27
CA ASP A 568 3.00 -27.77 23.13
C ASP A 568 2.29 -26.52 23.66
N ILE A 569 1.07 -26.26 23.18
CA ILE A 569 0.24 -25.12 23.56
C ILE A 569 -0.90 -25.64 24.42
N THR A 570 -1.05 -25.09 25.62
CA THR A 570 -2.06 -25.50 26.61
C THR A 570 -3.15 -24.46 26.86
N SER A 571 -2.92 -23.20 26.47
CA SER A 571 -3.89 -22.11 26.54
C SER A 571 -5.05 -22.29 25.56
N ARG A 572 -6.28 -22.04 26.02
CA ARG A 572 -7.52 -22.10 25.20
C ARG A 572 -7.88 -20.74 24.59
N THR A 573 -6.96 -20.17 23.83
CA THR A 573 -7.16 -18.94 23.05
C THR A 573 -6.59 -19.11 21.65
N ILE A 574 -6.75 -18.12 20.78
CA ILE A 574 -5.98 -18.08 19.55
C ILE A 574 -4.51 -17.84 19.90
N ASN A 575 -3.70 -18.87 19.68
CA ASN A 575 -2.27 -18.85 19.92
C ASN A 575 -1.57 -18.90 18.57
N THR A 576 -0.52 -18.11 18.41
CA THR A 576 0.42 -18.18 17.29
C THR A 576 1.82 -18.32 17.87
N VAL A 577 2.46 -19.45 17.60
CA VAL A 577 3.85 -19.72 17.96
C VAL A 577 4.64 -19.90 16.66
N ILE A 578 5.70 -19.13 16.49
CA ILE A 578 6.63 -19.23 15.36
C ILE A 578 8.03 -19.40 15.94
N VAL A 579 8.67 -20.52 15.65
CA VAL A 579 10.08 -20.78 15.97
C VAL A 579 10.88 -20.65 14.68
N GLU A 580 11.80 -19.70 14.67
CA GLU A 580 12.72 -19.43 13.56
C GLU A 580 14.13 -19.89 13.95
N LYS A 581 14.73 -20.74 13.12
CA LYS A 581 16.11 -21.19 13.25
C LYS A 581 17.03 -20.14 12.62
N ILE A 582 17.72 -19.36 13.45
CA ILE A 582 18.69 -18.35 13.00
C ILE A 582 20.03 -18.99 12.69
N SER A 583 20.43 -19.99 13.49
CA SER A 583 21.60 -20.84 13.25
C SER A 583 21.40 -22.18 13.98
N ASP A 584 22.38 -23.09 13.91
CA ASP A 584 22.33 -24.36 14.66
C ASP A 584 22.26 -24.18 16.18
N ARG A 585 22.65 -23.00 16.70
CA ARG A 585 22.69 -22.70 18.14
C ARG A 585 21.81 -21.54 18.56
N LEU A 586 21.07 -20.92 17.65
CA LEU A 586 20.25 -19.75 17.95
C LEU A 586 18.90 -19.86 17.27
N TYR A 587 17.85 -19.72 18.07
CA TYR A 587 16.48 -19.68 17.62
C TYR A 587 15.79 -18.42 18.13
N GLU A 588 14.91 -17.84 17.32
CA GLU A 588 13.94 -16.85 17.79
C GLU A 588 12.57 -17.52 17.93
N VAL A 589 11.89 -17.30 19.05
CA VAL A 589 10.54 -17.81 19.28
C VAL A 589 9.60 -16.63 19.46
N THR A 590 8.67 -16.45 18.54
CA THR A 590 7.52 -15.56 18.68
C THR A 590 6.36 -16.36 19.25
N ALA A 591 5.81 -15.96 20.40
CA ALA A 591 4.64 -16.61 21.01
C ALA A 591 3.59 -15.57 21.42
N VAL A 592 2.45 -15.56 20.72
CA VAL A 592 1.42 -14.54 20.87
C VAL A 592 0.04 -15.18 21.03
N GLY A 593 -0.66 -14.84 22.11
CA GLY A 593 -2.04 -15.25 22.39
C GLY A 593 -3.07 -14.18 21.97
N LYS A 594 -4.36 -14.36 22.32
CA LYS A 594 -5.41 -13.35 22.07
C LYS A 594 -5.07 -12.03 22.78
N ALA A 595 -5.16 -10.93 22.05
CA ALA A 595 -5.00 -9.57 22.59
C ALA A 595 -6.23 -8.71 22.25
N GLY A 596 -6.98 -8.30 23.29
CA GLY A 596 -8.18 -7.46 23.17
C GLY A 596 -9.43 -8.21 22.69
N ASP A 597 -10.58 -7.53 22.79
CA ASP A 597 -11.87 -7.91 22.18
C ASP A 597 -12.66 -6.62 21.86
N MET A 598 -13.49 -6.64 20.82
CA MET A 598 -14.42 -5.54 20.49
C MET A 598 -15.84 -6.04 20.74
N LYS A 599 -16.60 -5.35 21.60
CA LYS A 599 -18.03 -5.63 21.77
C LYS A 599 -18.83 -4.43 21.30
N GLN A 600 -19.63 -4.62 20.24
CA GLN A 600 -20.62 -3.64 19.77
C GLN A 600 -20.07 -2.21 19.51
N GLY A 601 -18.89 -2.09 18.89
CA GLY A 601 -18.34 -0.78 18.53
C GLY A 601 -17.68 0.00 19.67
N GLU A 602 -17.61 -0.57 20.87
CA GLU A 602 -16.83 -0.01 21.96
C GLU A 602 -15.51 -0.76 22.16
N ASN A 603 -14.43 0.00 22.29
CA ASN A 603 -13.12 -0.53 22.66
C ASN A 603 -13.16 -1.05 24.09
N ILE A 604 -13.16 -2.38 24.24
CA ILE A 604 -12.77 -2.97 25.51
C ILE A 604 -11.25 -2.82 25.54
N MET A 605 -10.77 -1.86 26.33
CA MET A 605 -9.36 -1.59 26.62
C MET A 605 -8.47 -2.82 26.38
N PHE A 606 -7.35 -2.65 25.66
CA PHE A 606 -6.29 -3.62 25.44
C PHE A 606 -5.64 -4.09 26.77
N LYS A 607 -6.40 -4.70 27.66
CA LYS A 607 -5.83 -5.54 28.70
C LYS A 607 -5.26 -6.75 27.97
N PRO A 608 -3.96 -7.09 28.11
CA PRO A 608 -3.44 -8.35 27.60
C PRO A 608 -4.21 -9.48 28.27
N MET A 609 -5.25 -9.98 27.59
CA MET A 609 -6.19 -10.91 28.21
C MET A 609 -5.58 -12.29 28.36
N THR A 610 -4.64 -12.70 27.49
CA THR A 610 -3.98 -14.01 27.60
C THR A 610 -2.58 -14.05 26.99
N SER A 611 -1.60 -14.53 27.76
CA SER A 611 -0.34 -15.05 27.23
C SER A 611 -0.53 -16.47 26.67
N VAL A 612 0.38 -16.89 25.78
CA VAL A 612 0.49 -18.30 25.40
C VAL A 612 0.98 -19.09 26.61
N ALA A 613 0.34 -20.21 26.91
CA ALA A 613 0.79 -21.16 27.94
C ALA A 613 1.24 -22.46 27.28
N GLY A 614 2.32 -23.07 27.79
CA GLY A 614 2.91 -24.26 27.17
C GLY A 614 4.43 -24.19 27.05
N THR A 615 4.99 -24.95 26.09
CA THR A 615 6.43 -25.09 25.90
C THR A 615 6.85 -25.22 24.43
N VAL A 616 8.11 -24.90 24.16
CA VAL A 616 8.85 -25.38 22.99
C VAL A 616 9.97 -26.29 23.48
N THR A 617 10.02 -27.53 22.98
CA THR A 617 11.07 -28.50 23.34
C THR A 617 11.96 -28.78 22.14
N PHE A 618 13.25 -28.47 22.25
CA PHE A 618 14.26 -28.70 21.22
C PHE A 618 14.77 -30.14 21.31
N LYS A 619 14.85 -30.86 20.18
CA LYS A 619 15.30 -32.26 20.15
C LYS A 619 16.82 -32.39 20.03
N ASN A 620 17.47 -31.34 19.50
CA ASN A 620 18.87 -31.39 19.09
C ASN A 620 19.85 -30.69 20.05
N GLY A 621 19.45 -30.46 21.31
CA GLY A 621 20.35 -29.84 22.28
C GLY A 621 19.65 -29.41 23.56
N THR A 622 20.45 -28.99 24.52
CA THR A 622 19.99 -28.33 25.75
C THR A 622 20.11 -26.82 25.61
N ILE A 623 19.21 -26.09 26.25
CA ILE A 623 19.21 -24.63 26.26
C ILE A 623 20.34 -24.15 27.18
N ALA A 624 21.16 -23.22 26.66
CA ALA A 624 22.17 -22.50 27.42
C ALA A 624 21.55 -21.29 28.13
N SER A 625 20.81 -20.47 27.39
CA SER A 625 20.13 -19.27 27.89
C SER A 625 18.92 -18.92 27.03
N ILE A 626 18.02 -18.13 27.62
CA ILE A 626 16.82 -17.59 26.98
C ILE A 626 16.82 -16.08 27.23
N GLU A 627 16.87 -15.27 26.18
CA GLU A 627 16.73 -13.83 26.27
C GLU A 627 15.26 -13.45 26.02
N HIS A 628 14.70 -12.56 26.86
CA HIS A 628 13.40 -11.95 26.63
C HIS A 628 13.59 -10.61 25.94
N VAL A 629 12.92 -10.44 24.79
CA VAL A 629 13.09 -9.27 23.92
C VAL A 629 11.79 -8.47 23.86
N ASP A 630 11.89 -7.15 24.00
CA ASP A 630 10.74 -6.26 23.89
C ASP A 630 10.45 -5.81 22.44
N HIS A 631 9.46 -4.92 22.29
CA HIS A 631 8.95 -4.48 20.99
C HIS A 631 9.87 -3.47 20.29
N THR A 632 10.92 -3.03 20.98
CA THR A 632 12.01 -2.20 20.44
C THR A 632 13.24 -3.04 20.09
N GLY A 633 13.20 -4.35 20.34
CA GLY A 633 14.31 -5.26 20.10
C GLY A 633 15.35 -5.33 21.21
N VAL A 634 15.08 -4.70 22.36
CA VAL A 634 15.98 -4.69 23.52
C VAL A 634 15.77 -5.95 24.36
N VAL A 635 16.88 -6.58 24.74
CA VAL A 635 16.88 -7.67 25.73
C VAL A 635 16.75 -7.04 27.12
N TYR A 636 15.66 -7.36 27.83
CA TYR A 636 15.42 -6.84 29.18
C TYR A 636 15.61 -7.90 30.28
N GLU A 637 15.72 -9.17 29.90
CA GLU A 637 15.97 -10.28 30.83
C GLU A 637 16.70 -11.41 30.10
N THR A 638 17.61 -12.08 30.80
CA THR A 638 18.25 -13.32 30.34
C THR A 638 18.13 -14.37 31.43
N VAL A 639 17.53 -15.51 31.09
CA VAL A 639 17.30 -16.63 31.99
C VAL A 639 18.22 -17.78 31.61
N GLU A 640 18.81 -18.46 32.59
CA GLU A 640 19.61 -19.67 32.35
C GLU A 640 18.71 -20.81 31.84
N GLY A 641 19.20 -21.55 30.85
CA GLY A 641 18.48 -22.70 30.31
C GLY A 641 18.53 -23.91 31.23
N ASP A 642 17.38 -24.55 31.44
CA ASP A 642 17.26 -25.84 32.13
C ASP A 642 16.68 -26.90 31.18
N GLY A 643 17.49 -27.93 30.88
CA GLY A 643 17.12 -28.99 29.94
C GLY A 643 16.96 -28.49 28.51
N SER A 644 16.02 -29.08 27.77
CA SER A 644 15.77 -28.79 26.36
C SER A 644 14.44 -28.07 26.08
N ALA A 645 13.69 -27.72 27.13
CA ALA A 645 12.34 -27.17 27.02
C ALA A 645 12.28 -25.72 27.52
N MET A 646 11.86 -24.80 26.65
CA MET A 646 11.53 -23.42 27.00
C MET A 646 10.05 -23.34 27.39
N ARG A 647 9.75 -22.82 28.59
CA ARG A 647 8.37 -22.49 29.00
C ARG A 647 7.99 -21.10 28.54
N PHE A 648 6.76 -20.93 28.06
CA PHE A 648 6.24 -19.58 27.79
C PHE A 648 5.99 -18.84 29.10
N VAL A 649 6.45 -17.60 29.15
CA VAL A 649 6.36 -16.70 30.30
C VAL A 649 5.28 -15.64 30.04
N PRO A 650 4.32 -15.44 30.95
CA PRO A 650 3.29 -14.40 30.80
C PRO A 650 3.88 -13.01 30.51
N GLY A 651 3.35 -12.34 29.50
CA GLY A 651 3.78 -11.00 29.08
C GLY A 651 4.94 -10.97 28.08
N VAL A 652 5.74 -12.02 28.00
CA VAL A 652 6.83 -12.15 27.02
C VAL A 652 6.28 -12.69 25.70
N ARG A 653 6.73 -12.10 24.58
CA ARG A 653 6.23 -12.44 23.23
C ARG A 653 7.32 -12.84 22.25
N LEU A 654 8.56 -12.44 22.51
CA LEU A 654 9.72 -12.77 21.70
C LEU A 654 10.84 -13.28 22.61
N TYR A 655 11.38 -14.44 22.26
CA TYR A 655 12.50 -15.08 22.95
C TYR A 655 13.65 -15.29 21.97
N ARG A 656 14.89 -15.13 22.43
CA ARG A 656 16.07 -15.71 21.76
C ARG A 656 16.58 -16.87 22.58
N VAL A 657 16.61 -18.05 21.99
CA VAL A 657 16.98 -19.30 22.65
C VAL A 657 18.33 -19.75 22.13
N HIS A 658 19.31 -19.82 23.02
CA HIS A 658 20.65 -20.28 22.72
C HIS A 658 20.79 -21.75 23.10
N LEU A 659 21.21 -22.60 22.17
CA LEU A 659 21.50 -24.01 22.43
C LEU A 659 23.01 -24.25 22.64
N ARG A 660 23.35 -25.29 23.41
CA ARG A 660 24.74 -25.72 23.68
C ARG A 660 25.34 -26.48 22.50
#